data_AF-A0A960M696-F1
#
_entry.id   AF-A0A960M696-F1
#
_cell.length_a   1.000
_cell.length_b   1.000
_cell.length_c   1.000
_cell.angle_alpha   90.00
_cell.angle_beta   90.00
_cell.angle_gamma   90.00
#
_symmetry.space_group_name_H-M   'P 1'
#
loop_
_entity.id
_entity.type
_entity.pdbx_description
1 polymer ?
#
loop_
_entity_poly.entity_id
_entity_poly.type
_entity_poly.pdbx_seq_one_letter_code
_entity_poly.pdbx_strand_id
1 'polypeptide(L)'
;MDSTKPSSSAQKNSFTNYFPPIKDVATRAAAYSASSLLMGRINPVALVISTFNAATVSFASQFVQEEENHLKKMIIGVVSLAAATLIVAQAAPALAMHADLALTQDFVYKLGLFNVFGEAILFLVPYIASWDAPKLPASPKELKDLTEKNLLHMRNHFENFKKMTPEVFAAFVEKLQDLKQEDLLPKPPKTLEDIKKLDAFGVRYAYEYLDDHMEDEIVSLDEEAPLWEALYTRFIEEGLPLPVDDFDRHSKKTLLHIRDNFENYKMNTSVFNEFANRLAKLQQEDLFPKPPKAVEDIQKLDAFSVRCVYEDSDSTMLSEITRIKKSEDQAPLWDALYTRFFEQKLPLRVDDVENLTEKMLRHIHANFQDFTAMDHAAFEELVDELENLDKALAPKAPATIEDIQKLDAYALRYANVFPDSMTAKFGKTPENNPLYEALHLCFFQHDLPLPNRDTIANINAEKRPYYRIKIDPKPSIEDIEAFSANQLSWLYCHFATDGDFKAYSLEEQVKINALFLKKFNRYFYYARASTEEIKTLSDSAAKSLFDHFSSHPDGIYQFIRYFTMAEKEAFNERFKTVEGYKDALHTIYTPLKLLDIQKLKDGSNWYTYFRKNPEQWAKLDKPCQEAFNHVFTTGTYKYTPIAITY
;
A
#
# COMPACT_ATOMS: atom_id res chain seq x y z
N MET A 1 -10.45 0.86 -37.97
CA MET A 1 -9.25 0.33 -38.64
C MET A 1 -8.07 0.84 -37.85
N ASP A 2 -7.52 -0.03 -37.03
CA ASP A 2 -6.50 0.28 -36.03
C ASP A 2 -5.21 0.78 -36.69
N SER A 3 -4.83 2.03 -36.40
CA SER A 3 -3.48 2.52 -36.64
C SER A 3 -2.65 2.26 -35.39
N THR A 4 -1.90 1.17 -35.41
CA THR A 4 -0.86 0.89 -34.42
C THR A 4 0.17 2.01 -34.43
N LYS A 5 0.31 2.70 -33.29
CA LYS A 5 1.40 3.64 -33.00
C LYS A 5 2.75 2.91 -33.18
N PRO A 6 3.76 3.53 -33.82
CA PRO A 6 5.12 3.02 -33.77
C PRO A 6 5.70 3.28 -32.38
N SER A 7 6.19 2.24 -31.72
CA SER A 7 6.98 2.36 -30.50
C SER A 7 8.24 3.18 -30.79
N SER A 8 8.39 4.31 -30.11
CA SER A 8 9.59 5.13 -30.13
C SER A 8 10.73 4.43 -29.37
N SER A 9 11.37 3.47 -30.01
CA SER A 9 12.81 3.29 -29.83
C SER A 9 13.47 3.99 -31.00
N ALA A 10 13.95 5.21 -30.75
CA ALA A 10 14.75 5.94 -31.72
C ALA A 10 15.96 5.07 -32.09
N GLN A 11 15.91 4.44 -33.26
CA GLN A 11 17.04 3.86 -33.95
C GLN A 11 18.10 4.95 -34.12
N LYS A 12 19.09 4.99 -33.23
CA LYS A 12 20.39 5.56 -33.54
C LYS A 12 21.01 4.68 -34.62
N ASN A 13 20.80 5.07 -35.88
CA ASN A 13 21.55 4.55 -37.02
C ASN A 13 23.03 4.90 -36.84
N SER A 14 23.75 4.02 -36.16
CA SER A 14 25.20 3.98 -36.14
C SER A 14 25.64 2.67 -36.76
N PHE A 15 26.67 2.72 -37.60
CA PHE A 15 27.27 1.55 -38.27
C PHE A 15 27.67 0.42 -37.30
N THR A 16 27.72 0.70 -35.99
CA THR A 16 27.99 -0.26 -34.91
C THR A 16 26.85 -1.22 -34.60
N ASN A 17 25.60 -0.97 -35.06
CA ASN A 17 24.48 -1.91 -34.89
C ASN A 17 24.54 -3.12 -35.85
N TYR A 18 25.45 -3.11 -36.83
CA TYR A 18 25.63 -4.22 -37.79
C TYR A 18 26.77 -5.16 -37.40
N PHE A 19 27.54 -4.84 -36.35
CA PHE A 19 28.61 -5.70 -35.86
C PHE A 19 28.20 -6.34 -34.53
N PRO A 20 28.44 -7.65 -34.35
CA PRO A 20 28.29 -8.29 -33.04
C PRO A 20 29.17 -7.58 -31.99
N PRO A 21 28.74 -7.49 -30.71
CA PRO A 21 29.57 -6.92 -29.67
C PRO A 21 30.93 -7.63 -29.64
N ILE A 22 32.02 -6.87 -29.68
CA ILE A 22 33.39 -7.42 -29.76
C ILE A 22 33.65 -8.40 -28.61
N LYS A 23 33.05 -8.13 -27.43
CA LYS A 23 33.13 -8.99 -26.24
C LYS A 23 32.50 -10.38 -26.48
N ASP A 24 31.37 -10.47 -27.19
CA ASP A 24 30.70 -11.74 -27.50
C ASP A 24 31.50 -12.56 -28.51
N VAL A 25 32.00 -11.90 -29.56
CA VAL A 25 32.86 -12.54 -30.57
C VAL A 25 34.13 -13.08 -29.92
N ALA A 26 34.77 -12.30 -29.05
CA ALA A 26 35.98 -12.70 -28.34
C ALA A 26 35.73 -13.88 -27.38
N THR A 27 34.62 -13.86 -26.66
CA THR A 27 34.26 -14.94 -25.70
C THR A 27 33.98 -16.25 -26.44
N ARG A 28 33.21 -16.19 -27.55
CA ARG A 28 32.95 -17.37 -28.39
C ARG A 28 34.20 -17.87 -29.10
N ALA A 29 35.02 -16.99 -29.65
CA ALA A 29 36.28 -17.37 -30.28
C ALA A 29 37.24 -18.04 -29.28
N ALA A 30 37.29 -17.56 -28.03
CA ALA A 30 38.07 -18.19 -26.96
C ALA A 30 37.53 -19.58 -26.60
N ALA A 31 36.21 -19.73 -26.43
CA ALA A 31 35.59 -21.02 -26.12
C ALA A 31 35.78 -22.05 -27.23
N TYR A 32 35.60 -21.64 -28.49
CA TYR A 32 35.78 -22.50 -29.67
C TYR A 32 37.25 -22.87 -29.88
N SER A 33 38.16 -21.94 -29.62
CA SER A 33 39.60 -22.22 -29.66
C SER A 33 39.98 -23.20 -28.53
N ALA A 34 39.44 -23.02 -27.33
CA ALA A 34 39.68 -23.90 -26.19
C ALA A 34 39.12 -25.31 -26.41
N SER A 35 37.93 -25.46 -26.99
CA SER A 35 37.39 -26.78 -27.36
C SER A 35 38.16 -27.41 -28.52
N SER A 36 38.66 -26.61 -29.46
CA SER A 36 39.51 -27.08 -30.56
C SER A 36 40.89 -27.57 -30.11
N LEU A 37 41.40 -27.10 -28.95
CA LEU A 37 42.64 -27.63 -28.35
C LEU A 37 42.52 -29.13 -28.01
N LEU A 38 41.32 -29.63 -27.75
CA LEU A 38 41.06 -31.05 -27.50
C LEU A 38 41.29 -31.93 -28.75
N MET A 39 41.43 -31.32 -29.95
CA MET A 39 41.85 -32.01 -31.18
C MET A 39 43.37 -32.19 -31.29
N GLY A 40 44.15 -31.72 -30.32
CA GLY A 40 45.58 -32.05 -30.18
C GLY A 40 46.56 -31.29 -31.10
N ARG A 41 46.11 -30.32 -31.90
CA ARG A 41 47.00 -29.41 -32.67
C ARG A 41 46.37 -28.02 -32.84
N ILE A 42 47.06 -26.97 -32.39
CA ILE A 42 46.73 -25.57 -32.76
C ILE A 42 47.20 -25.37 -34.20
N ASN A 43 46.27 -25.44 -35.16
CA ASN A 43 46.52 -25.02 -36.53
C ASN A 43 45.98 -23.58 -36.68
N PRO A 44 46.76 -22.61 -37.21
CA PRO A 44 46.27 -21.27 -37.53
C PRO A 44 44.95 -21.26 -38.31
N VAL A 45 44.73 -22.27 -39.15
CA VAL A 45 43.48 -22.47 -39.90
C VAL A 45 42.29 -22.76 -38.98
N ALA A 46 42.47 -23.57 -37.95
CA ALA A 46 41.40 -23.85 -36.98
C ALA A 46 40.98 -22.56 -36.27
N LEU A 47 41.94 -21.70 -35.94
CA LEU A 47 41.69 -20.42 -35.28
C LEU A 47 40.93 -19.45 -36.19
N VAL A 48 41.26 -19.39 -37.48
CA VAL A 48 40.53 -18.58 -38.47
C VAL A 48 39.09 -19.08 -38.65
N ILE A 49 38.89 -20.39 -38.80
CA ILE A 49 37.55 -20.98 -38.96
C ILE A 49 36.72 -20.79 -37.68
N SER A 50 37.30 -21.01 -36.50
CA SER A 50 36.62 -20.79 -35.23
C SER A 50 36.28 -19.32 -34.99
N THR A 51 37.11 -18.38 -35.44
CA THR A 51 36.80 -16.94 -35.39
C THR A 51 35.69 -16.56 -36.36
N PHE A 52 35.69 -17.11 -37.58
CA PHE A 52 34.62 -16.92 -38.56
C PHE A 52 33.28 -17.46 -38.05
N ASN A 53 33.30 -18.66 -37.46
CA ASN A 53 32.14 -19.27 -36.82
C ASN A 53 31.64 -18.41 -35.64
N ALA A 54 32.54 -17.94 -34.76
CA ALA A 54 32.18 -17.07 -33.63
C ALA A 54 31.54 -15.76 -34.09
N ALA A 55 32.05 -15.13 -35.15
CA ALA A 55 31.46 -13.93 -35.74
C ALA A 55 30.06 -14.20 -36.31
N THR A 56 29.88 -15.31 -37.02
CA THR A 56 28.61 -15.70 -37.66
C THR A 56 27.53 -15.99 -36.62
N VAL A 57 27.86 -16.75 -35.57
CA VAL A 57 26.93 -17.06 -34.47
C VAL A 57 26.59 -15.79 -33.69
N SER A 58 27.56 -14.91 -33.47
CA SER A 58 27.35 -13.62 -32.78
C SER A 58 26.43 -12.68 -33.56
N PHE A 59 26.61 -12.61 -34.88
CA PHE A 59 25.71 -11.87 -35.76
C PHE A 59 24.29 -12.45 -35.74
N ALA A 60 24.14 -13.78 -35.84
CA ALA A 60 22.83 -14.42 -35.81
C ALA A 60 22.09 -14.22 -34.48
N SER A 61 22.81 -14.22 -33.35
CA SER A 61 22.21 -14.00 -32.03
C SER A 61 21.69 -12.57 -31.80
N GLN A 62 22.13 -11.57 -32.58
CA GLN A 62 21.62 -10.20 -32.47
C GLN A 62 20.17 -10.04 -32.95
N PHE A 63 19.68 -10.96 -33.78
CA PHE A 63 18.30 -10.92 -34.29
C PHE A 63 17.29 -11.54 -33.32
N VAL A 64 17.75 -12.02 -32.15
CA VAL A 64 16.88 -12.58 -31.12
C VAL A 64 16.55 -11.49 -30.11
N GLN A 65 15.26 -11.21 -29.91
CA GLN A 65 14.81 -10.21 -28.93
C GLN A 65 15.30 -10.59 -27.52
N GLU A 66 15.62 -9.59 -26.70
CA GLU A 66 16.21 -9.80 -25.37
C GLU A 66 15.35 -10.72 -24.47
N GLU A 67 14.02 -10.64 -24.60
CA GLU A 67 13.04 -11.39 -23.81
C GLU A 67 12.76 -12.84 -24.29
N GLU A 68 13.33 -13.30 -25.41
CA GLU A 68 13.07 -14.66 -25.89
C GLU A 68 13.77 -15.75 -25.07
N ASN A 69 13.07 -16.89 -24.90
CA ASN A 69 13.50 -18.08 -24.16
C ASN A 69 14.93 -18.54 -24.56
N HIS A 70 15.79 -18.75 -23.57
CA HIS A 70 17.21 -19.15 -23.74
C HIS A 70 17.40 -20.34 -24.70
N LEU A 71 16.45 -21.28 -24.73
CA LEU A 71 16.46 -22.41 -25.66
C LEU A 71 16.44 -21.99 -27.15
N LYS A 72 15.70 -20.92 -27.50
CA LYS A 72 15.67 -20.40 -28.88
C LYS A 72 17.02 -19.80 -29.28
N LYS A 73 17.67 -19.06 -28.38
CA LYS A 73 19.02 -18.48 -28.60
C LYS A 73 20.05 -19.59 -28.86
N MET A 74 19.98 -20.69 -28.10
CA MET A 74 20.84 -21.86 -28.30
C MET A 74 20.59 -22.54 -29.66
N ILE A 75 19.33 -22.78 -30.02
CA ILE A 75 18.97 -23.41 -31.31
C ILE A 75 19.49 -22.56 -32.48
N ILE A 76 19.29 -21.24 -32.44
CA ILE A 76 19.76 -20.32 -33.49
C ILE A 76 21.29 -20.34 -33.56
N GLY A 77 21.99 -20.27 -32.42
CA GLY A 77 23.45 -20.36 -32.38
C GLY A 77 24.00 -21.65 -32.99
N VAL A 78 23.42 -22.81 -32.65
CA VAL A 78 23.82 -24.13 -33.18
C VAL A 78 23.52 -24.24 -34.68
N VAL A 79 22.36 -23.76 -35.14
CA VAL A 79 21.98 -23.78 -36.57
C VAL A 79 22.89 -22.88 -37.40
N SER A 80 23.18 -21.67 -36.92
CA SER A 80 24.12 -20.75 -37.59
C SER A 80 25.54 -21.30 -37.63
N LEU A 81 25.96 -22.00 -36.57
CA LEU A 81 27.27 -22.67 -36.53
C LEU A 81 27.36 -23.84 -37.52
N ALA A 82 26.29 -24.63 -37.64
CA ALA A 82 26.21 -25.71 -38.61
C ALA A 82 26.25 -25.18 -40.05
N ALA A 83 25.53 -24.08 -40.35
CA ALA A 83 25.55 -23.43 -41.65
C ALA A 83 26.94 -22.85 -41.98
N ALA A 84 27.59 -22.16 -41.05
CA ALA A 84 28.93 -21.62 -41.23
C ALA A 84 29.97 -22.72 -41.48
N THR A 85 29.89 -23.82 -40.72
CA THR A 85 30.76 -24.99 -40.89
C THR A 85 30.57 -25.65 -42.26
N LEU A 86 29.33 -25.76 -42.75
CA LEU A 86 29.03 -26.30 -44.09
C LEU A 86 29.59 -25.41 -45.21
N ILE A 87 29.48 -24.09 -45.09
CA ILE A 87 30.05 -23.13 -46.04
C ILE A 87 31.58 -23.31 -46.10
N VAL A 88 32.23 -23.40 -44.95
CA VAL A 88 33.69 -23.60 -44.87
C VAL A 88 34.09 -24.98 -45.43
N ALA A 89 33.31 -26.04 -45.18
CA ALA A 89 33.60 -27.38 -45.69
C ALA A 89 33.47 -27.47 -47.22
N GLN A 90 32.54 -26.71 -47.81
CA GLN A 90 32.37 -26.62 -49.26
C GLN A 90 33.44 -25.73 -49.92
N ALA A 91 33.91 -24.69 -49.23
CA ALA A 91 34.99 -23.83 -49.70
C ALA A 91 36.39 -24.43 -49.49
N ALA A 92 36.53 -25.39 -48.58
CA ALA A 92 37.81 -26.00 -48.20
C ALA A 92 38.65 -26.53 -49.38
N PRO A 93 38.09 -27.22 -50.40
CA PRO A 93 38.86 -27.68 -51.56
C PRO A 93 39.43 -26.54 -52.41
N ALA A 94 38.70 -25.42 -52.53
CA ALA A 94 39.13 -24.25 -53.28
C ALA A 94 40.18 -23.43 -52.51
N LEU A 95 40.06 -23.36 -51.18
CA LEU A 95 41.01 -22.69 -50.29
C LEU A 95 42.34 -23.47 -50.17
N ALA A 96 42.27 -24.82 -50.18
CA ALA A 96 43.45 -25.69 -50.14
C ALA A 96 44.32 -25.62 -51.41
N MET A 97 43.77 -25.17 -52.55
CA MET A 97 44.54 -24.96 -53.80
C MET A 97 45.36 -23.67 -53.79
N HIS A 98 45.04 -22.69 -52.93
CA HIS A 98 45.67 -21.37 -52.93
C HIS A 98 46.54 -21.06 -51.70
N ALA A 99 46.46 -21.89 -50.68
CA ALA A 99 47.34 -21.87 -49.52
C ALA A 99 47.69 -23.32 -49.22
N ASP A 100 48.96 -23.66 -48.96
CA ASP A 100 49.49 -24.99 -48.58
C ASP A 100 48.90 -25.51 -47.25
N LEU A 101 47.57 -25.52 -47.15
CA LEU A 101 46.77 -25.81 -45.99
C LEU A 101 46.07 -27.13 -46.26
N ALA A 102 46.46 -28.16 -45.51
CA ALA A 102 45.81 -29.48 -45.54
C ALA A 102 44.40 -29.42 -44.90
N LEU A 103 43.48 -28.72 -45.56
CA LEU A 103 42.07 -28.57 -45.21
C LEU A 103 41.26 -29.72 -45.80
N THR A 104 41.25 -30.87 -45.12
CA THR A 104 40.35 -31.97 -45.48
C THR A 104 38.95 -31.69 -44.97
N GLN A 105 37.92 -32.17 -45.67
CA GLN A 105 36.53 -32.06 -45.20
C GLN A 105 36.35 -32.70 -43.80
N ASP A 106 37.02 -33.82 -43.54
CA ASP A 106 37.02 -34.49 -42.23
C ASP A 106 37.52 -33.58 -41.10
N PHE A 107 38.57 -32.79 -41.35
CA PHE A 107 39.08 -31.82 -40.38
C PHE A 107 38.05 -30.72 -40.07
N VAL A 108 37.38 -30.18 -41.10
CA VAL A 108 36.36 -29.13 -40.93
C VAL A 108 35.14 -29.63 -40.17
N TYR A 109 34.66 -30.85 -40.46
CA TYR A 109 33.52 -31.43 -39.75
C TYR A 109 33.83 -31.71 -38.29
N LYS A 110 35.02 -32.24 -37.98
CA LYS A 110 35.45 -32.45 -36.59
C LYS A 110 35.57 -31.11 -35.85
N LEU A 111 36.19 -30.10 -36.46
CA LEU A 111 36.27 -28.75 -35.90
C LEU A 111 34.88 -28.14 -35.64
N GLY A 112 33.93 -28.35 -36.56
CA GLY A 112 32.53 -27.97 -36.38
C GLY A 112 31.88 -28.61 -35.15
N LEU A 113 32.08 -29.93 -34.95
CA LEU A 113 31.56 -30.64 -33.78
C LEU A 113 32.15 -30.11 -32.46
N PHE A 114 33.45 -29.79 -32.41
CA PHE A 114 34.07 -29.19 -31.22
C PHE A 114 33.62 -27.75 -30.97
N ASN A 115 33.34 -26.97 -32.02
CA ASN A 115 32.75 -25.65 -31.88
C ASN A 115 31.30 -25.73 -31.37
N VAL A 116 30.52 -26.72 -31.80
CA VAL A 116 29.16 -26.98 -31.28
C VAL A 116 29.23 -27.34 -29.80
N PHE A 117 30.20 -28.14 -29.39
CA PHE A 117 30.45 -28.44 -27.99
C PHE A 117 30.85 -27.21 -27.18
N GLY A 118 31.69 -26.33 -27.74
CA GLY A 118 32.05 -25.05 -27.13
C GLY A 118 30.85 -24.11 -26.94
N GLU A 119 29.96 -24.02 -27.94
CA GLU A 119 28.72 -23.24 -27.86
C GLU A 119 27.75 -23.83 -26.82
N ALA A 120 27.66 -25.17 -26.75
CA ALA A 120 26.87 -25.85 -25.73
C ALA A 120 27.39 -25.58 -24.31
N ILE A 121 28.71 -25.55 -24.09
CA ILE A 121 29.31 -25.19 -22.78
C ILE A 121 29.03 -23.74 -22.42
N LEU A 122 29.19 -22.81 -23.38
CA LEU A 122 28.88 -21.39 -23.18
C LEU A 122 27.42 -21.17 -22.80
N PHE A 123 26.51 -22.04 -23.23
CA PHE A 123 25.12 -22.01 -22.84
C PHE A 123 24.85 -22.71 -21.49
N LEU A 124 25.39 -23.92 -21.31
CA LEU A 124 25.15 -24.76 -20.14
C LEU A 124 25.73 -24.17 -18.86
N VAL A 125 26.89 -23.53 -18.90
CA VAL A 125 27.54 -23.00 -17.69
C VAL A 125 26.71 -21.87 -17.05
N PRO A 126 26.28 -20.83 -17.78
CA PRO A 126 25.37 -19.82 -17.25
C PRO A 126 23.97 -20.37 -16.90
N TYR A 127 23.46 -21.33 -17.68
CA TYR A 127 22.14 -21.93 -17.45
C TYR A 127 22.10 -22.81 -16.18
N ILE A 128 23.16 -23.56 -15.90
CA ILE A 128 23.31 -24.34 -14.66
C ILE A 128 23.58 -23.39 -13.49
N ALA A 129 24.35 -22.33 -13.69
CA ALA A 129 24.57 -21.30 -12.66
C ALA A 129 23.27 -20.54 -12.31
N SER A 130 22.32 -20.41 -13.24
CA SER A 130 21.02 -19.74 -12.99
C SER A 130 19.95 -20.65 -12.39
N TRP A 131 20.16 -21.98 -12.33
CA TRP A 131 19.25 -22.91 -11.64
C TRP A 131 19.29 -22.76 -10.12
N ASP A 132 20.44 -22.38 -9.55
CA ASP A 132 20.62 -22.14 -8.11
C ASP A 132 20.67 -20.64 -7.74
N ALA A 133 20.50 -19.73 -8.71
CA ALA A 133 20.44 -18.30 -8.43
C ALA A 133 19.11 -17.97 -7.73
N PRO A 134 19.11 -17.37 -6.53
CA PRO A 134 17.89 -16.95 -5.87
C PRO A 134 17.11 -15.99 -6.78
N LYS A 135 15.78 -16.02 -6.76
CA LYS A 135 14.96 -15.03 -7.48
C LYS A 135 14.64 -13.87 -6.55
N LEU A 136 14.32 -12.70 -7.13
CA LEU A 136 13.73 -11.61 -6.35
C LEU A 136 12.43 -12.13 -5.71
N PRO A 137 12.33 -12.17 -4.37
CA PRO A 137 11.14 -12.62 -3.67
C PRO A 137 9.96 -11.71 -4.02
N ALA A 138 8.81 -12.33 -4.27
CA ALA A 138 7.56 -11.61 -4.55
C ALA A 138 6.73 -11.38 -3.27
N SER A 139 7.08 -12.03 -2.16
CA SER A 139 6.36 -11.90 -0.89
C SER A 139 7.28 -12.08 0.33
N PRO A 140 6.91 -11.54 1.52
CA PRO A 140 7.66 -11.76 2.74
C PRO A 140 7.74 -13.23 3.18
N LYS A 141 6.82 -14.08 2.70
CA LYS A 141 6.84 -15.53 2.99
C LYS A 141 8.01 -16.23 2.30
N GLU A 142 8.28 -15.89 1.04
CA GLU A 142 9.38 -16.46 0.27
C GLU A 142 10.75 -16.12 0.88
N LEU A 143 10.84 -15.01 1.61
CA LEU A 143 12.04 -14.66 2.36
C LEU A 143 12.36 -15.66 3.47
N LYS A 144 11.35 -16.26 4.11
CA LYS A 144 11.54 -17.17 5.26
C LYS A 144 12.40 -18.38 4.91
N ASP A 145 12.28 -18.86 3.68
CA ASP A 145 12.94 -20.07 3.18
C ASP A 145 14.33 -19.79 2.58
N LEU A 146 14.75 -18.51 2.51
CA LEU A 146 16.09 -18.16 2.03
C LEU A 146 17.16 -18.54 3.06
N THR A 147 18.17 -19.27 2.58
CA THR A 147 19.40 -19.50 3.34
C THR A 147 20.20 -18.21 3.47
N GLU A 148 21.02 -18.10 4.52
CA GLU A 148 21.95 -16.97 4.70
C GLU A 148 22.82 -16.72 3.46
N LYS A 149 23.33 -17.80 2.83
CA LYS A 149 24.10 -17.71 1.58
C LYS A 149 23.32 -17.03 0.46
N ASN A 150 22.04 -17.37 0.30
CA ASN A 150 21.20 -16.78 -0.75
C ASN A 150 20.86 -15.32 -0.42
N LEU A 151 20.59 -15.01 0.85
CA LEU A 151 20.32 -13.66 1.31
C LEU A 151 21.51 -12.72 1.06
N LEU A 152 22.72 -13.17 1.41
CA LEU A 152 23.96 -12.43 1.17
C LEU A 152 24.29 -12.32 -0.33
N HIS A 153 24.03 -13.38 -1.11
CA HIS A 153 24.20 -13.33 -2.55
C HIS A 153 23.28 -12.28 -3.19
N MET A 154 22.01 -12.23 -2.78
CA MET A 154 21.07 -11.22 -3.25
C MET A 154 21.54 -9.82 -2.87
N ARG A 155 21.92 -9.58 -1.62
CA ARG A 155 22.43 -8.28 -1.16
C ARG A 155 23.58 -7.76 -2.03
N ASN A 156 24.51 -8.62 -2.41
CA ASN A 156 25.76 -8.21 -3.08
C ASN A 156 25.68 -8.17 -4.62
N HIS A 157 24.71 -8.85 -5.24
CA HIS A 157 24.73 -9.06 -6.69
C HIS A 157 23.45 -8.66 -7.42
N PHE A 158 22.41 -8.20 -6.71
CA PHE A 158 21.15 -7.81 -7.34
C PHE A 158 21.15 -6.31 -7.64
N GLU A 159 20.66 -5.94 -8.83
CA GLU A 159 20.70 -4.56 -9.33
C GLU A 159 19.28 -3.94 -9.46
N ASN A 160 18.20 -4.66 -9.13
CA ASN A 160 16.82 -4.23 -9.40
C ASN A 160 15.88 -4.35 -8.20
N PHE A 161 16.33 -3.82 -7.05
CA PHE A 161 15.56 -3.86 -5.81
C PHE A 161 14.25 -3.06 -5.88
N LYS A 162 14.08 -2.11 -6.81
CA LYS A 162 12.82 -1.39 -7.02
C LYS A 162 11.62 -2.27 -7.39
N LYS A 163 11.86 -3.52 -7.85
CA LYS A 163 10.80 -4.49 -8.14
C LYS A 163 10.22 -5.13 -6.87
N MET A 164 10.91 -5.03 -5.73
CA MET A 164 10.35 -5.43 -4.45
C MET A 164 9.31 -4.39 -4.02
N THR A 165 8.20 -4.84 -3.47
CA THR A 165 7.30 -3.92 -2.76
C THR A 165 8.00 -3.42 -1.48
N PRO A 166 7.61 -2.25 -0.95
CA PRO A 166 8.08 -1.73 0.34
C PRO A 166 8.13 -2.81 1.44
N GLU A 167 7.07 -3.60 1.57
CA GLU A 167 6.93 -4.62 2.61
C GLU A 167 7.93 -5.78 2.43
N VAL A 168 8.17 -6.19 1.18
CA VAL A 168 9.15 -7.23 0.87
C VAL A 168 10.56 -6.73 1.13
N PHE A 169 10.86 -5.49 0.74
CA PHE A 169 12.17 -4.89 0.97
C PHE A 169 12.45 -4.71 2.47
N ALA A 170 11.48 -4.23 3.24
CA ALA A 170 11.61 -4.09 4.70
C ALA A 170 11.88 -5.44 5.39
N ALA A 171 11.14 -6.48 5.03
CA ALA A 171 11.38 -7.83 5.56
C ALA A 171 12.74 -8.42 5.13
N PHE A 172 13.24 -8.05 3.95
CA PHE A 172 14.58 -8.43 3.50
C PHE A 172 15.66 -7.74 4.34
N VAL A 173 15.47 -6.46 4.67
CA VAL A 173 16.36 -5.70 5.56
C VAL A 173 16.36 -6.26 6.98
N GLU A 174 15.19 -6.58 7.55
CA GLU A 174 15.07 -7.20 8.88
C GLU A 174 15.89 -8.50 8.96
N LYS A 175 15.80 -9.35 7.93
CA LYS A 175 16.62 -10.57 7.85
C LYS A 175 18.12 -10.30 7.74
N LEU A 176 18.54 -9.23 7.06
CA LEU A 176 19.95 -8.84 7.03
C LEU A 176 20.42 -8.36 8.41
N GLN A 177 19.57 -7.64 9.15
CA GLN A 177 19.84 -7.22 10.53
C GLN A 177 19.98 -8.42 11.48
N ASP A 178 19.14 -9.44 11.31
CA ASP A 178 19.17 -10.68 12.11
C ASP A 178 20.49 -11.44 11.99
N LEU A 179 21.22 -11.28 10.88
CA LEU A 179 22.55 -11.88 10.71
C LEU A 179 23.61 -11.27 11.64
N LYS A 180 23.36 -10.08 12.21
CA LYS A 180 24.24 -9.35 13.13
C LYS A 180 25.68 -9.20 12.61
N GLN A 181 25.86 -9.14 11.29
CA GLN A 181 27.15 -8.88 10.65
C GLN A 181 27.31 -7.38 10.45
N GLU A 182 28.50 -6.86 10.78
CA GLU A 182 28.85 -5.47 10.50
C GLU A 182 28.92 -5.23 8.98
N ASP A 183 28.58 -4.01 8.54
CA ASP A 183 28.65 -3.54 7.15
C ASP A 183 27.71 -4.21 6.12
N LEU A 184 26.70 -4.99 6.55
CA LEU A 184 25.65 -5.47 5.63
C LEU A 184 24.69 -4.36 5.18
N LEU A 185 24.32 -3.48 6.11
CA LEU A 185 23.52 -2.31 5.82
C LEU A 185 24.42 -1.12 5.48
N PRO A 186 24.05 -0.31 4.49
CA PRO A 186 24.79 0.91 4.17
C PRO A 186 24.74 1.86 5.36
N LYS A 187 25.84 2.57 5.59
CA LYS A 187 25.87 3.68 6.56
C LYS A 187 25.32 4.94 5.89
N PRO A 188 24.75 5.88 6.65
CA PRO A 188 24.31 7.16 6.11
C PRO A 188 25.44 7.87 5.33
N PRO A 189 25.21 8.26 4.07
CA PRO A 189 26.22 8.92 3.27
C PRO A 189 26.48 10.33 3.81
N LYS A 190 27.75 10.71 3.99
CA LYS A 190 28.14 12.02 4.55
C LYS A 190 28.75 12.95 3.51
N THR A 191 29.09 12.42 2.33
CA THR A 191 29.71 13.17 1.24
C THR A 191 29.12 12.80 -0.12
N LEU A 192 29.33 13.65 -1.13
CA LEU A 192 28.96 13.36 -2.52
C LEU A 192 29.63 12.09 -3.06
N GLU A 193 30.84 11.78 -2.57
CA GLU A 193 31.58 10.60 -2.99
C GLU A 193 30.99 9.31 -2.38
N ASP A 194 30.42 9.39 -1.18
CA ASP A 194 29.69 8.26 -0.57
C ASP A 194 28.43 7.95 -1.36
N ILE A 195 27.66 8.98 -1.76
CA ILE A 195 26.45 8.82 -2.58
C ILE A 195 26.75 8.16 -3.93
N LYS A 196 27.85 8.56 -4.58
CA LYS A 196 28.30 7.95 -5.84
C LYS A 196 28.68 6.47 -5.70
N LYS A 197 29.09 6.04 -4.51
CA LYS A 197 29.50 4.66 -4.22
C LYS A 197 28.35 3.77 -3.77
N LEU A 198 27.15 4.31 -3.54
CA LEU A 198 25.99 3.51 -3.19
C LEU A 198 25.65 2.56 -4.36
N ASP A 199 25.61 1.27 -4.05
CA ASP A 199 25.08 0.23 -4.93
C ASP A 199 23.54 0.27 -4.96
N ALA A 200 22.92 -0.54 -5.83
CA ALA A 200 21.46 -0.54 -6.00
C ALA A 200 20.70 -0.84 -4.69
N PHE A 201 21.25 -1.71 -3.83
CA PHE A 201 20.71 -1.97 -2.50
C PHE A 201 20.81 -0.73 -1.62
N GLY A 202 21.97 -0.07 -1.58
CA GLY A 202 22.21 1.12 -0.79
C GLY A 202 21.33 2.30 -1.20
N VAL A 203 21.10 2.48 -2.50
CA VAL A 203 20.17 3.50 -3.01
C VAL A 203 18.74 3.18 -2.60
N ARG A 204 18.28 1.92 -2.73
CA ARG A 204 16.94 1.54 -2.29
C ARG A 204 16.76 1.66 -0.77
N TYR A 205 17.78 1.29 0.00
CA TYR A 205 17.78 1.42 1.46
C TYR A 205 17.66 2.89 1.87
N ALA A 206 18.42 3.78 1.23
CA ALA A 206 18.33 5.22 1.46
C ALA A 206 16.96 5.79 1.12
N TYR A 207 16.31 5.27 0.07
CA TYR A 207 14.96 5.68 -0.30
C TYR A 207 13.91 5.26 0.75
N GLU A 208 13.98 4.04 1.27
CA GLU A 208 12.95 3.49 2.18
C GLU A 208 13.09 4.00 3.62
N TYR A 209 14.32 4.25 4.08
CA TYR A 209 14.63 4.62 5.47
C TYR A 209 15.15 6.05 5.59
N LEU A 210 14.69 6.93 4.69
CA LEU A 210 15.14 8.32 4.65
C LEU A 210 14.82 9.03 5.98
N ASP A 211 13.61 8.84 6.50
CA ASP A 211 13.09 9.55 7.68
C ASP A 211 13.53 8.94 9.02
N ASP A 212 13.75 7.63 9.09
CA ASP A 212 13.94 6.93 10.39
C ASP A 212 15.38 6.98 10.92
N HIS A 213 16.39 7.04 10.05
CA HIS A 213 17.81 6.91 10.44
C HIS A 213 18.81 7.73 9.61
N MET A 214 18.39 8.23 8.44
CA MET A 214 19.28 8.93 7.51
C MET A 214 19.15 10.45 7.64
N GLU A 215 17.94 10.95 7.93
CA GLU A 215 17.63 12.37 8.05
C GLU A 215 18.44 13.08 9.13
N ASP A 216 18.44 12.59 10.38
CA ASP A 216 19.16 13.24 11.49
C ASP A 216 20.68 13.39 11.24
N GLU A 217 21.30 12.44 10.52
CA GLU A 217 22.73 12.51 10.20
C GLU A 217 23.03 13.37 8.96
N ILE A 218 22.14 13.39 7.96
CA ILE A 218 22.29 14.21 6.74
C ILE A 218 21.96 15.70 7.04
N VAL A 219 20.93 15.97 7.84
CA VAL A 219 20.45 17.31 8.25
C VAL A 219 21.45 18.05 9.17
N SER A 220 22.37 17.31 9.79
CA SER A 220 23.41 17.91 10.65
C SER A 220 24.50 18.69 9.90
N LEU A 221 24.42 18.76 8.57
CA LEU A 221 25.41 19.35 7.67
C LEU A 221 24.79 20.47 6.83
N ASP A 222 24.45 21.57 7.51
CA ASP A 222 23.81 22.77 6.98
C ASP A 222 24.65 23.50 5.89
N GLU A 223 24.73 22.93 4.68
CA GLU A 223 25.21 23.50 3.38
C GLU A 223 24.53 22.78 2.17
N GLU A 224 23.23 22.45 2.28
CA GLU A 224 22.62 21.17 1.82
C GLU A 224 22.13 20.97 0.37
N ALA A 225 22.10 21.97 -0.53
CA ALA A 225 21.54 21.74 -1.87
C ALA A 225 22.23 20.63 -2.72
N PRO A 226 23.57 20.42 -2.66
CA PRO A 226 24.24 19.47 -3.55
C PRO A 226 24.06 17.98 -3.19
N LEU A 227 23.95 17.66 -1.89
CA LEU A 227 23.88 16.25 -1.42
C LEU A 227 22.52 15.64 -1.71
N TRP A 228 21.45 16.37 -1.41
CA TRP A 228 20.08 15.96 -1.74
C TRP A 228 19.89 15.80 -3.25
N GLU A 229 20.39 16.74 -4.06
CA GLU A 229 20.33 16.62 -5.51
C GLU A 229 21.08 15.36 -6.02
N ALA A 230 22.25 15.06 -5.45
CA ALA A 230 23.01 13.88 -5.81
C ALA A 230 22.26 12.58 -5.44
N LEU A 231 21.69 12.51 -4.25
CA LEU A 231 20.93 11.35 -3.78
C LEU A 231 19.66 11.13 -4.63
N TYR A 232 18.89 12.19 -4.86
CA TYR A 232 17.70 12.14 -5.72
C TYR A 232 18.05 11.80 -7.17
N THR A 233 19.22 12.25 -7.67
CA THR A 233 19.70 11.80 -8.98
C THR A 233 19.95 10.28 -8.99
N ARG A 234 20.49 9.69 -7.92
CA ARG A 234 20.63 8.24 -7.80
C ARG A 234 19.28 7.52 -7.74
N PHE A 235 18.26 8.09 -7.09
CA PHE A 235 16.90 7.55 -7.11
C PHE A 235 16.34 7.49 -8.53
N ILE A 236 16.50 8.57 -9.31
CA ILE A 236 16.08 8.61 -10.71
C ILE A 236 16.81 7.54 -11.55
N GLU A 237 18.13 7.39 -11.36
CA GLU A 237 18.93 6.40 -12.08
C GLU A 237 18.49 4.96 -11.79
N GLU A 238 18.10 4.66 -10.56
CA GLU A 238 17.52 3.37 -10.17
C GLU A 238 16.04 3.23 -10.58
N GLY A 239 15.42 4.31 -11.06
CA GLY A 239 14.01 4.38 -11.44
C GLY A 239 13.07 4.28 -10.24
N LEU A 240 13.48 4.83 -9.10
CA LEU A 240 12.63 5.09 -7.94
C LEU A 240 11.96 6.47 -8.12
N PRO A 241 10.67 6.62 -7.75
CA PRO A 241 10.03 7.93 -7.74
C PRO A 241 10.71 8.82 -6.71
N LEU A 242 10.71 10.13 -6.95
CA LEU A 242 11.19 11.08 -5.95
C LEU A 242 10.15 11.30 -4.83
N PRO A 243 10.60 11.61 -3.60
CA PRO A 243 9.70 12.08 -2.55
C PRO A 243 8.94 13.34 -2.98
N VAL A 244 7.73 13.55 -2.47
CA VAL A 244 6.85 14.70 -2.81
C VAL A 244 6.28 15.38 -1.57
N ASP A 245 6.83 15.07 -0.41
CA ASP A 245 6.46 15.51 0.93
C ASP A 245 7.34 16.64 1.45
N ASP A 246 8.53 16.85 0.87
CA ASP A 246 9.41 17.98 1.20
C ASP A 246 10.06 18.59 -0.06
N PHE A 247 9.36 19.55 -0.69
CA PHE A 247 9.88 20.22 -1.89
C PHE A 247 11.03 21.20 -1.61
N ASP A 248 11.35 21.54 -0.36
CA ASP A 248 12.50 22.42 -0.05
C ASP A 248 13.83 21.74 -0.39
N ARG A 249 13.88 20.40 -0.37
CA ARG A 249 15.06 19.60 -0.75
C ARG A 249 15.24 19.44 -2.25
N HIS A 250 14.25 19.83 -3.06
CA HIS A 250 14.31 19.60 -4.51
C HIS A 250 15.04 20.74 -5.22
N SER A 251 16.13 20.37 -5.89
CA SER A 251 16.77 21.21 -6.90
C SER A 251 15.85 21.51 -8.10
N LYS A 252 16.23 22.51 -8.92
CA LYS A 252 15.60 22.76 -10.22
C LYS A 252 15.51 21.49 -11.08
N LYS A 253 16.59 20.71 -11.15
CA LYS A 253 16.67 19.49 -11.96
C LYS A 253 15.64 18.44 -11.52
N THR A 254 15.52 18.23 -10.21
CA THR A 254 14.60 17.24 -9.64
C THR A 254 13.14 17.69 -9.73
N LEU A 255 12.86 19.00 -9.59
CA LEU A 255 11.51 19.54 -9.82
C LEU A 255 11.06 19.36 -11.28
N LEU A 256 11.95 19.62 -12.25
CA LEU A 256 11.65 19.40 -13.67
C LEU A 256 11.45 17.92 -13.99
N HIS A 257 12.23 17.03 -13.36
CA HIS A 257 12.03 15.59 -13.51
C HIS A 257 10.63 15.15 -13.04
N ILE A 258 10.16 15.64 -11.89
CA ILE A 258 8.81 15.38 -11.39
C ILE A 258 7.76 15.91 -12.37
N ARG A 259 7.95 17.13 -12.90
CA ARG A 259 7.04 17.75 -13.88
C ARG A 259 6.93 16.93 -15.15
N ASP A 260 8.06 16.50 -15.71
CA ASP A 260 8.10 15.75 -16.98
C ASP A 260 7.60 14.31 -16.83
N ASN A 261 7.60 13.78 -15.60
CA ASN A 261 7.15 12.43 -15.28
C ASN A 261 5.92 12.43 -14.35
N PHE A 262 5.12 13.50 -14.41
CA PHE A 262 4.03 13.78 -13.45
C PHE A 262 3.06 12.60 -13.26
N GLU A 263 2.77 11.84 -14.31
CA GLU A 263 1.88 10.67 -14.27
C GLU A 263 2.35 9.56 -13.31
N ASN A 264 3.64 9.54 -12.97
CA ASN A 264 4.22 8.58 -12.01
C ASN A 264 4.06 9.02 -10.55
N TYR A 265 3.56 10.24 -10.30
CA TYR A 265 3.45 10.81 -8.97
C TYR A 265 1.98 10.98 -8.58
N LYS A 266 1.63 10.50 -7.38
CA LYS A 266 0.32 10.74 -6.79
C LYS A 266 0.41 11.89 -5.81
N MET A 267 -0.18 13.03 -6.18
CA MET A 267 -0.21 14.23 -5.35
C MET A 267 -1.67 14.59 -5.03
N ASN A 268 -1.97 14.80 -3.75
CA ASN A 268 -3.21 15.48 -3.37
C ASN A 268 -3.13 16.97 -3.77
N THR A 269 -4.25 17.69 -3.68
CA THR A 269 -4.33 19.12 -4.06
C THR A 269 -3.31 20.00 -3.32
N SER A 270 -3.10 19.78 -2.02
CA SER A 270 -2.15 20.58 -1.23
C SER A 270 -0.71 20.39 -1.72
N VAL A 271 -0.29 19.13 -1.87
CA VAL A 271 1.04 18.76 -2.35
C VAL A 271 1.26 19.28 -3.77
N PHE A 272 0.27 19.13 -4.65
CA PHE A 272 0.34 19.64 -6.02
C PHE A 272 0.51 21.16 -6.06
N ASN A 273 -0.26 21.91 -5.25
CA ASN A 273 -0.16 23.37 -5.21
C ASN A 273 1.20 23.83 -4.69
N GLU A 274 1.76 23.13 -3.71
CA GLU A 274 3.12 23.40 -3.25
C GLU A 274 4.15 23.15 -4.37
N PHE A 275 4.05 22.02 -5.06
CA PHE A 275 4.90 21.69 -6.20
C PHE A 275 4.83 22.76 -7.31
N ALA A 276 3.63 23.16 -7.69
CA ALA A 276 3.40 24.21 -8.69
C ALA A 276 4.01 25.54 -8.25
N ASN A 277 3.80 25.95 -7.00
CA ASN A 277 4.42 27.16 -6.45
C ASN A 277 5.96 27.12 -6.50
N ARG A 278 6.56 25.95 -6.28
CA ARG A 278 8.02 25.76 -6.38
C ARG A 278 8.52 25.85 -7.81
N LEU A 279 7.80 25.26 -8.77
CA LEU A 279 8.08 25.39 -10.19
C LEU A 279 7.98 26.84 -10.67
N ALA A 280 6.97 27.60 -10.22
CA ALA A 280 6.78 29.00 -10.58
C ALA A 280 7.98 29.88 -10.17
N LYS A 281 8.60 29.59 -9.01
CA LYS A 281 9.82 30.28 -8.54
C LYS A 281 11.04 30.07 -9.44
N LEU A 282 11.03 29.07 -10.33
CA LEU A 282 12.14 28.83 -11.27
C LEU A 282 12.22 29.87 -12.41
N GLN A 283 11.17 30.67 -12.60
CA GLN A 283 11.08 31.75 -13.61
C GLN A 283 11.49 31.32 -15.04
N GLN A 284 11.22 30.06 -15.40
CA GLN A 284 11.49 29.54 -16.74
C GLN A 284 10.25 29.64 -17.61
N GLU A 285 10.42 30.18 -18.82
CA GLU A 285 9.36 30.24 -19.82
C GLU A 285 8.91 28.80 -20.20
N ASP A 286 7.60 28.63 -20.42
CA ASP A 286 6.95 27.39 -20.87
C ASP A 286 6.89 26.20 -19.86
N LEU A 287 7.10 26.42 -18.55
CA LEU A 287 6.85 25.38 -17.53
C LEU A 287 5.37 25.06 -17.34
N PHE A 288 4.53 26.10 -17.40
CA PHE A 288 3.10 26.02 -17.23
C PHE A 288 2.40 26.11 -18.59
N PRO A 289 1.25 25.44 -18.75
CA PRO A 289 0.48 25.55 -19.98
C PRO A 289 0.06 27.00 -20.21
N LYS A 290 -0.09 27.38 -21.49
CA LYS A 290 -0.74 28.64 -21.87
C LYS A 290 -2.26 28.43 -21.91
N PRO A 291 -3.08 29.47 -21.66
CA PRO A 291 -4.53 29.34 -21.73
C PRO A 291 -4.95 28.78 -23.10
N PRO A 292 -5.63 27.61 -23.15
CA PRO A 292 -6.07 27.03 -24.41
C PRO A 292 -7.12 27.94 -25.07
N LYS A 293 -7.03 28.11 -26.38
CA LYS A 293 -7.97 28.93 -27.17
C LYS A 293 -8.84 28.10 -28.09
N ALA A 294 -8.47 26.84 -28.33
CA ALA A 294 -9.19 25.91 -29.17
C ALA A 294 -9.21 24.49 -28.56
N VAL A 295 -10.12 23.64 -29.04
CA VAL A 295 -10.25 22.24 -28.61
C VAL A 295 -8.95 21.46 -28.86
N GLU A 296 -8.28 21.75 -29.97
CA GLU A 296 -7.01 21.13 -30.35
C GLU A 296 -5.87 21.47 -29.38
N ASP A 297 -5.95 22.60 -28.67
CA ASP A 297 -4.97 22.97 -27.64
C ASP A 297 -5.17 22.11 -26.38
N ILE A 298 -6.44 21.90 -26.01
CA ILE A 298 -6.82 21.09 -24.84
C ILE A 298 -6.40 19.62 -25.01
N GLN A 299 -6.61 19.07 -26.21
CA GLN A 299 -6.23 17.70 -26.54
C GLN A 299 -4.71 17.45 -26.45
N LYS A 300 -3.89 18.51 -26.51
CA LYS A 300 -2.43 18.42 -26.41
C LYS A 300 -1.89 18.63 -24.99
N LEU A 301 -2.75 18.97 -24.03
CA LEU A 301 -2.32 19.16 -22.64
C LEU A 301 -1.82 17.84 -22.05
N ASP A 302 -0.60 17.85 -21.51
CA ASP A 302 -0.05 16.76 -20.70
C ASP A 302 -0.77 16.67 -19.33
N ALA A 303 -0.58 15.58 -18.60
CA ALA A 303 -1.26 15.34 -17.33
C ALA A 303 -1.00 16.45 -16.29
N PHE A 304 0.23 16.98 -16.24
CA PHE A 304 0.58 18.10 -15.37
C PHE A 304 -0.21 19.36 -15.74
N SER A 305 -0.31 19.66 -17.02
CA SER A 305 -1.03 20.82 -17.54
C SER A 305 -2.53 20.71 -17.28
N VAL A 306 -3.11 19.51 -17.47
CA VAL A 306 -4.51 19.24 -17.13
C VAL A 306 -4.75 19.48 -15.62
N ARG A 307 -3.83 19.03 -14.76
CA ARG A 307 -3.90 19.25 -13.31
C ARG A 307 -3.77 20.72 -12.92
N CYS A 308 -2.87 21.48 -13.57
CA CYS A 308 -2.74 22.93 -13.36
C CYS A 308 -4.05 23.66 -13.69
N VAL A 309 -4.68 23.31 -14.81
CA VAL A 309 -5.96 23.89 -15.22
C VAL A 309 -7.08 23.52 -14.25
N TYR A 310 -7.05 22.30 -13.70
CA TYR A 310 -8.03 21.86 -12.70
C TYR A 310 -7.84 22.56 -11.34
N GLU A 311 -6.62 22.66 -10.80
CA GLU A 311 -6.38 23.18 -9.43
C GLU A 311 -6.34 24.71 -9.28
N ASP A 312 -6.44 25.47 -10.38
CA ASP A 312 -6.30 26.94 -10.36
C ASP A 312 -5.02 27.43 -9.66
N SER A 313 -3.96 26.61 -9.74
CA SER A 313 -2.70 26.84 -9.00
C SER A 313 -1.93 28.07 -9.47
N ASP A 314 -2.35 28.67 -10.60
CA ASP A 314 -1.92 30.00 -11.04
C ASP A 314 -3.16 30.81 -11.43
N SER A 315 -3.55 31.73 -10.54
CA SER A 315 -4.73 32.60 -10.59
C SER A 315 -4.97 33.36 -11.91
N THR A 316 -4.04 33.29 -12.88
CA THR A 316 -4.18 33.87 -14.21
C THR A 316 -4.83 32.93 -15.22
N MET A 317 -4.64 31.61 -15.13
CA MET A 317 -5.10 30.66 -16.15
C MET A 317 -6.60 30.47 -16.18
N LEU A 318 -7.22 30.18 -15.04
CA LEU A 318 -8.68 30.15 -14.97
C LEU A 318 -9.22 31.57 -15.06
N SER A 319 -8.61 32.64 -14.53
CA SER A 319 -9.22 33.97 -14.69
C SER A 319 -9.54 34.40 -16.14
N GLU A 320 -8.88 33.83 -17.16
CA GLU A 320 -9.28 33.94 -18.57
C GLU A 320 -10.26 32.85 -19.04
N ILE A 321 -10.19 31.63 -18.49
CA ILE A 321 -11.12 30.51 -18.76
C ILE A 321 -12.41 30.56 -17.90
N THR A 322 -12.41 30.78 -16.58
CA THR A 322 -13.58 31.13 -15.74
C THR A 322 -14.20 32.51 -16.03
N ARG A 323 -13.52 33.42 -16.76
CA ARG A 323 -14.22 34.59 -17.36
C ARG A 323 -15.16 34.20 -18.51
N ILE A 324 -15.10 32.95 -18.97
CA ILE A 324 -16.07 32.32 -19.86
C ILE A 324 -17.33 32.05 -19.04
N LYS A 325 -18.19 33.05 -18.90
CA LYS A 325 -19.60 32.78 -18.60
C LYS A 325 -20.19 31.95 -19.73
N LYS A 326 -21.11 31.03 -19.39
CA LYS A 326 -22.00 30.26 -20.29
C LYS A 326 -22.37 31.03 -21.57
N SER A 327 -21.51 30.98 -22.59
CA SER A 327 -21.86 31.31 -23.96
C SER A 327 -21.89 30.00 -24.73
N GLU A 328 -22.93 29.78 -25.53
CA GLU A 328 -23.09 28.57 -26.34
C GLU A 328 -21.85 28.31 -27.23
N ASP A 329 -21.14 29.38 -27.61
CA ASP A 329 -19.93 29.35 -28.43
C ASP A 329 -18.74 28.64 -27.77
N GLN A 330 -18.74 28.44 -26.45
CA GLN A 330 -17.60 27.88 -25.70
C GLN A 330 -17.86 26.48 -25.10
N ALA A 331 -19.06 25.91 -25.31
CA ALA A 331 -19.39 24.54 -24.91
C ALA A 331 -18.40 23.48 -25.45
N PRO A 332 -17.85 23.57 -26.68
CA PRO A 332 -16.87 22.60 -27.17
C PRO A 332 -15.55 22.58 -26.38
N LEU A 333 -15.14 23.73 -25.83
CA LEU A 333 -13.93 23.84 -25.02
C LEU A 333 -14.12 23.16 -23.65
N TRP A 334 -15.28 23.37 -23.02
CA TRP A 334 -15.63 22.70 -21.77
C TRP A 334 -15.74 21.19 -21.96
N ASP A 335 -16.44 20.73 -23.00
CA ASP A 335 -16.52 19.31 -23.37
C ASP A 335 -15.12 18.68 -23.45
N ALA A 336 -14.18 19.36 -24.11
CA ALA A 336 -12.81 18.87 -24.25
C ALA A 336 -12.05 18.89 -22.92
N LEU A 337 -12.16 19.95 -22.12
CA LEU A 337 -11.45 20.08 -20.83
C LEU A 337 -11.88 19.00 -19.85
N TYR A 338 -13.18 18.85 -19.64
CA TYR A 338 -13.69 17.86 -18.71
C TYR A 338 -13.46 16.44 -19.21
N THR A 339 -13.48 16.18 -20.53
CA THR A 339 -13.02 14.89 -21.06
C THR A 339 -11.59 14.60 -20.60
N ARG A 340 -10.68 15.59 -20.63
CA ARG A 340 -9.31 15.42 -20.12
C ARG A 340 -9.28 15.24 -18.59
N PHE A 341 -10.12 15.95 -17.83
CA PHE A 341 -10.21 15.76 -16.37
C PHE A 341 -10.64 14.33 -16.02
N PHE A 342 -11.63 13.80 -16.76
CA PHE A 342 -12.15 12.45 -16.59
C PHE A 342 -11.13 11.38 -16.98
N GLU A 343 -10.40 11.56 -18.08
CA GLU A 343 -9.29 10.67 -18.46
C GLU A 343 -8.18 10.62 -17.38
N GLN A 344 -7.99 11.72 -16.66
CA GLN A 344 -7.03 11.84 -15.55
C GLN A 344 -7.63 11.44 -14.18
N LYS A 345 -8.88 10.96 -14.15
CA LYS A 345 -9.61 10.58 -12.93
C LYS A 345 -9.65 11.69 -11.87
N LEU A 346 -9.73 12.94 -12.32
CA LEU A 346 -9.87 14.08 -11.42
C LEU A 346 -11.30 14.13 -10.87
N PRO A 347 -11.48 14.46 -9.59
CA PRO A 347 -12.81 14.50 -8.98
C PRO A 347 -13.66 15.61 -9.60
N LEU A 348 -14.99 15.45 -9.61
CA LEU A 348 -15.92 16.50 -10.03
C LEU A 348 -16.18 17.44 -8.85
N ARG A 349 -15.99 18.75 -9.03
CA ARG A 349 -16.29 19.78 -8.01
C ARG A 349 -17.70 20.33 -8.16
N VAL A 350 -18.23 20.90 -7.10
CA VAL A 350 -19.55 21.56 -7.10
C VAL A 350 -19.62 22.64 -8.17
N ASP A 351 -18.64 23.56 -8.17
CA ASP A 351 -18.58 24.72 -9.08
C ASP A 351 -18.46 24.31 -10.56
N ASP A 352 -18.05 23.07 -10.81
CA ASP A 352 -17.89 22.51 -12.15
C ASP A 352 -19.19 21.94 -12.71
N VAL A 353 -20.13 21.52 -11.85
CA VAL A 353 -21.36 20.83 -12.25
C VAL A 353 -22.24 21.71 -13.13
N GLU A 354 -22.40 22.98 -12.78
CA GLU A 354 -23.21 23.93 -13.56
C GLU A 354 -22.68 24.13 -14.99
N ASN A 355 -21.40 23.81 -15.24
CA ASN A 355 -20.73 23.97 -16.52
C ASN A 355 -20.77 22.71 -17.40
N LEU A 356 -21.34 21.60 -16.90
CA LEU A 356 -21.47 20.36 -17.65
C LEU A 356 -22.52 20.51 -18.76
N THR A 357 -22.20 20.04 -19.96
CA THR A 357 -23.17 19.97 -21.06
C THR A 357 -24.11 18.77 -20.88
N GLU A 358 -25.28 18.78 -21.54
CA GLU A 358 -26.20 17.62 -21.55
C GLU A 358 -25.46 16.32 -21.92
N LYS A 359 -24.60 16.37 -22.94
CA LYS A 359 -23.81 15.22 -23.40
C LYS A 359 -22.93 14.67 -22.28
N MET A 360 -22.31 15.55 -21.50
CA MET A 360 -21.45 15.16 -20.39
C MET A 360 -22.25 14.64 -19.21
N LEU A 361 -23.36 15.28 -18.84
CA LEU A 361 -24.27 14.80 -17.80
C LEU A 361 -24.72 13.36 -18.10
N ARG A 362 -25.15 13.09 -19.34
CA ARG A 362 -25.50 11.73 -19.78
C ARG A 362 -24.31 10.77 -19.74
N HIS A 363 -23.11 11.22 -20.10
CA HIS A 363 -21.90 10.41 -20.05
C HIS A 363 -21.51 10.04 -18.60
N ILE A 364 -21.53 11.02 -17.69
CA ILE A 364 -21.25 10.83 -16.27
C ILE A 364 -22.27 9.86 -15.66
N HIS A 365 -23.57 10.08 -15.93
CA HIS A 365 -24.62 9.17 -15.43
C HIS A 365 -24.41 7.73 -15.94
N ALA A 366 -24.13 7.55 -17.24
CA ALA A 366 -23.93 6.22 -17.83
C ALA A 366 -22.65 5.50 -17.34
N ASN A 367 -21.63 6.25 -16.91
CA ASN A 367 -20.34 5.71 -16.47
C ASN A 367 -20.01 6.11 -15.03
N PHE A 368 -21.03 6.28 -14.18
CA PHE A 368 -20.88 6.91 -12.87
C PHE A 368 -19.87 6.19 -11.94
N GLN A 369 -19.67 4.88 -12.13
CA GLN A 369 -18.65 4.10 -11.43
C GLN A 369 -17.23 4.70 -11.55
N ASP A 370 -16.93 5.38 -12.66
CA ASP A 370 -15.64 6.02 -12.93
C ASP A 370 -15.56 7.44 -12.33
N PHE A 371 -16.68 7.98 -11.85
CA PHE A 371 -16.85 9.34 -11.33
C PHE A 371 -17.24 9.38 -9.84
N THR A 372 -16.99 8.30 -9.11
CA THR A 372 -17.38 8.19 -7.69
C THR A 372 -16.63 9.15 -6.75
N ALA A 373 -15.49 9.69 -7.20
CA ALA A 373 -14.72 10.69 -6.48
C ALA A 373 -15.36 12.08 -6.65
N MET A 374 -16.36 12.37 -5.82
CA MET A 374 -16.92 13.72 -5.64
C MET A 374 -17.47 13.88 -4.22
N ASP A 375 -17.52 15.11 -3.73
CA ASP A 375 -18.10 15.38 -2.41
C ASP A 375 -19.65 15.30 -2.43
N HIS A 376 -20.28 15.48 -1.27
CA HIS A 376 -21.74 15.43 -1.19
C HIS A 376 -22.42 16.57 -1.94
N ALA A 377 -21.88 17.78 -1.88
CA ALA A 377 -22.49 18.95 -2.52
C ALA A 377 -22.41 18.84 -4.04
N ALA A 378 -21.31 18.33 -4.58
CA ALA A 378 -21.10 18.16 -6.02
C ALA A 378 -22.06 17.09 -6.56
N PHE A 379 -22.28 16.04 -5.78
CA PHE A 379 -23.26 15.02 -6.13
C PHE A 379 -24.71 15.54 -6.05
N GLU A 380 -25.04 16.35 -5.05
CA GLU A 380 -26.37 16.98 -4.93
C GLU A 380 -26.67 17.86 -6.16
N GLU A 381 -25.74 18.74 -6.53
CA GLU A 381 -25.89 19.61 -7.72
C GLU A 381 -25.97 18.78 -9.01
N LEU A 382 -25.18 17.70 -9.11
CA LEU A 382 -25.20 16.81 -10.28
C LEU A 382 -26.56 16.13 -10.44
N VAL A 383 -27.17 15.72 -9.33
CA VAL A 383 -28.50 15.14 -9.33
C VAL A 383 -29.54 16.16 -9.77
N ASP A 384 -29.47 17.41 -9.28
CA ASP A 384 -30.39 18.46 -9.69
C ASP A 384 -30.31 18.74 -11.20
N GLU A 385 -29.09 18.84 -11.76
CA GLU A 385 -28.88 19.00 -13.20
C GLU A 385 -29.37 17.78 -14.02
N LEU A 386 -29.15 16.56 -13.53
CA LEU A 386 -29.65 15.34 -14.18
C LEU A 386 -31.19 15.26 -14.15
N GLU A 387 -31.83 15.61 -13.04
CA GLU A 387 -33.29 15.61 -12.92
C GLU A 387 -33.93 16.73 -13.73
N ASN A 388 -33.27 17.88 -13.88
CA ASN A 388 -33.67 18.96 -14.79
C ASN A 388 -33.59 18.52 -16.26
N LEU A 389 -32.56 17.74 -16.61
CA LEU A 389 -32.38 17.20 -17.95
C LEU A 389 -33.45 16.15 -18.29
N ASP A 390 -33.64 15.17 -17.41
CA ASP A 390 -34.65 14.12 -17.55
C ASP A 390 -34.99 13.54 -16.18
N LYS A 391 -36.20 13.82 -15.69
CA LYS A 391 -36.71 13.30 -14.41
C LYS A 391 -36.68 11.77 -14.31
N ALA A 392 -36.60 11.05 -15.42
CA ALA A 392 -36.47 9.59 -15.43
C ALA A 392 -35.07 9.11 -15.00
N LEU A 393 -34.08 10.00 -14.93
CA LEU A 393 -32.72 9.70 -14.44
C LEU A 393 -32.68 9.62 -12.90
N ALA A 394 -33.70 10.11 -12.20
CA ALA A 394 -33.84 9.87 -10.76
C ALA A 394 -34.05 8.35 -10.51
N PRO A 395 -33.23 7.71 -9.66
CA PRO A 395 -33.39 6.30 -9.34
C PRO A 395 -34.77 6.01 -8.74
N LYS A 396 -35.35 4.87 -9.12
CA LYS A 396 -36.56 4.38 -8.47
C LYS A 396 -36.18 3.72 -7.16
N ALA A 397 -37.01 3.92 -6.14
CA ALA A 397 -36.83 3.24 -4.86
C ALA A 397 -36.91 1.72 -5.07
N PRO A 398 -35.93 0.95 -4.55
CA PRO A 398 -35.94 -0.51 -4.67
C PRO A 398 -37.12 -1.10 -3.89
N ALA A 399 -37.74 -2.16 -4.41
CA ALA A 399 -38.90 -2.79 -3.76
C ALA A 399 -38.51 -4.03 -2.94
N THR A 400 -37.37 -4.63 -3.26
CA THR A 400 -36.89 -5.89 -2.68
C THR A 400 -35.41 -5.79 -2.27
N ILE A 401 -34.95 -6.76 -1.46
CA ILE A 401 -33.52 -6.87 -1.09
C ILE A 401 -32.68 -7.17 -2.34
N GLU A 402 -33.20 -7.99 -3.26
CA GLU A 402 -32.55 -8.28 -4.54
C GLU A 402 -32.38 -7.02 -5.42
N ASP A 403 -33.32 -6.07 -5.35
CA ASP A 403 -33.19 -4.79 -6.06
C ASP A 403 -32.08 -3.94 -5.45
N ILE A 404 -31.97 -3.90 -4.12
CA ILE A 404 -30.91 -3.18 -3.39
C ILE A 404 -29.53 -3.71 -3.78
N GLN A 405 -29.36 -5.03 -3.82
CA GLN A 405 -28.09 -5.67 -4.19
C GLN A 405 -27.70 -5.43 -5.66
N LYS A 406 -28.64 -4.96 -6.50
CA LYS A 406 -28.42 -4.66 -7.92
C LYS A 406 -28.33 -3.17 -8.20
N LEU A 407 -28.36 -2.31 -7.18
CA LEU A 407 -28.16 -0.88 -7.38
C LEU A 407 -26.79 -0.63 -8.00
N ASP A 408 -26.77 0.13 -9.08
CA ASP A 408 -25.52 0.63 -9.64
C ASP A 408 -24.92 1.72 -8.72
N ALA A 409 -23.68 2.13 -9.02
CA ALA A 409 -22.94 3.10 -8.21
C ALA A 409 -23.70 4.44 -8.07
N TYR A 410 -24.43 4.86 -9.10
CA TYR A 410 -25.18 6.11 -9.09
C TYR A 410 -26.41 6.00 -8.18
N ALA A 411 -27.22 4.97 -8.36
CA ALA A 411 -28.41 4.73 -7.56
C ALA A 411 -28.07 4.49 -6.08
N LEU A 412 -26.95 3.82 -5.80
CA LEU A 412 -26.47 3.62 -4.45
C LEU A 412 -26.00 4.94 -3.81
N ARG A 413 -25.24 5.77 -4.53
CA ARG A 413 -24.81 7.09 -4.04
C ARG A 413 -26.01 8.03 -3.84
N TYR A 414 -26.97 8.00 -4.76
CA TYR A 414 -28.25 8.72 -4.64
C TYR A 414 -28.99 8.34 -3.36
N ALA A 415 -29.11 7.04 -3.07
CA ALA A 415 -29.75 6.57 -1.85
C ALA A 415 -29.01 6.98 -0.56
N ASN A 416 -27.69 7.15 -0.62
CA ASN A 416 -26.89 7.59 0.53
C ASN A 416 -27.05 9.09 0.82
N VAL A 417 -27.10 9.91 -0.23
CA VAL A 417 -27.22 11.38 -0.12
C VAL A 417 -28.67 11.81 0.11
N PHE A 418 -29.63 11.14 -0.53
CA PHE A 418 -31.06 11.41 -0.42
C PHE A 418 -31.80 10.23 0.21
N PRO A 419 -31.51 9.86 1.48
CA PRO A 419 -32.14 8.72 2.10
C PRO A 419 -33.66 8.89 2.15
N ASP A 420 -34.17 10.10 2.43
CA ASP A 420 -35.61 10.36 2.53
C ASP A 420 -36.39 10.09 1.22
N SER A 421 -35.79 10.36 0.06
CA SER A 421 -36.44 10.15 -1.24
C SER A 421 -36.62 8.66 -1.58
N MET A 422 -35.69 7.83 -1.11
CA MET A 422 -35.75 6.37 -1.23
C MET A 422 -36.60 5.74 -0.13
N THR A 423 -36.51 6.26 1.09
CA THR A 423 -37.06 5.65 2.31
C THR A 423 -38.53 5.98 2.56
N ALA A 424 -39.03 7.13 2.10
CA ALA A 424 -40.46 7.47 2.16
C ALA A 424 -41.36 6.44 1.42
N LYS A 425 -40.78 5.68 0.48
CA LYS A 425 -41.45 4.60 -0.27
C LYS A 425 -41.34 3.22 0.39
N PHE A 426 -40.52 3.05 1.44
CA PHE A 426 -40.36 1.78 2.17
C PHE A 426 -41.39 1.56 3.29
N GLY A 427 -42.25 2.54 3.60
CA GLY A 427 -43.28 2.44 4.65
C GLY A 427 -42.84 2.95 6.03
N LYS A 428 -43.82 3.23 6.90
CA LYS A 428 -43.76 4.17 8.05
C LYS A 428 -42.98 3.75 9.32
N THR A 429 -42.13 2.74 9.31
CA THR A 429 -41.30 2.42 10.49
C THR A 429 -39.90 1.94 10.09
N PRO A 430 -38.89 2.83 10.11
CA PRO A 430 -37.50 2.51 9.80
C PRO A 430 -36.89 1.46 10.74
N GLU A 431 -37.35 1.41 11.98
CA GLU A 431 -36.69 0.71 13.10
C GLU A 431 -36.61 -0.83 12.94
N ASN A 432 -37.43 -1.44 12.07
CA ASN A 432 -37.46 -2.89 11.84
C ASN A 432 -37.62 -3.27 10.36
N ASN A 433 -37.18 -2.43 9.43
CA ASN A 433 -37.37 -2.70 8.00
C ASN A 433 -36.11 -3.37 7.38
N PRO A 434 -36.20 -4.64 6.94
CA PRO A 434 -35.06 -5.36 6.33
C PRO A 434 -34.46 -4.66 5.10
N LEU A 435 -35.24 -3.84 4.39
CA LEU A 435 -34.74 -3.08 3.25
C LEU A 435 -33.75 -1.98 3.68
N TYR A 436 -33.95 -1.35 4.84
CA TYR A 436 -33.00 -0.34 5.34
C TYR A 436 -31.70 -1.00 5.79
N GLU A 437 -31.80 -2.11 6.50
CA GLU A 437 -30.62 -2.86 6.96
C GLU A 437 -29.80 -3.36 5.76
N ALA A 438 -30.46 -3.88 4.71
CA ALA A 438 -29.82 -4.28 3.46
C ALA A 438 -29.16 -3.09 2.74
N LEU A 439 -29.81 -1.93 2.69
CA LEU A 439 -29.27 -0.74 2.04
C LEU A 439 -28.03 -0.21 2.78
N HIS A 440 -28.07 -0.14 4.12
CA HIS A 440 -26.91 0.24 4.94
C HIS A 440 -25.76 -0.75 4.80
N LEU A 441 -26.05 -2.05 4.67
CA LEU A 441 -25.03 -3.06 4.37
C LEU A 441 -24.36 -2.80 3.01
N CYS A 442 -25.12 -2.42 1.98
CA CYS A 442 -24.54 -2.01 0.70
C CYS A 442 -23.69 -0.74 0.84
N PHE A 443 -24.10 0.25 1.64
CA PHE A 443 -23.27 1.44 1.91
C PHE A 443 -21.94 1.07 2.57
N PHE A 444 -21.94 0.17 3.55
CA PHE A 444 -20.73 -0.34 4.18
C PHE A 444 -19.81 -1.08 3.18
N GLN A 445 -20.38 -1.95 2.34
CA GLN A 445 -19.62 -2.73 1.35
C GLN A 445 -18.97 -1.84 0.28
N HIS A 446 -19.60 -0.71 -0.05
CA HIS A 446 -19.11 0.26 -1.04
C HIS A 446 -18.37 1.45 -0.42
N ASP A 447 -17.99 1.36 0.85
CA ASP A 447 -17.22 2.39 1.56
C ASP A 447 -17.87 3.80 1.56
N LEU A 448 -19.20 3.84 1.54
CA LEU A 448 -19.96 5.09 1.59
C LEU A 448 -20.09 5.59 3.03
N PRO A 449 -20.09 6.91 3.28
CA PRO A 449 -20.26 7.46 4.63
C PRO A 449 -21.67 7.23 5.17
N LEU A 450 -21.89 7.59 6.44
CA LEU A 450 -23.24 7.62 7.01
C LEU A 450 -24.11 8.63 6.22
N PRO A 451 -25.41 8.33 5.99
CA PRO A 451 -26.32 9.23 5.28
C PRO A 451 -26.44 10.60 5.96
N ASN A 452 -27.01 11.59 5.27
CA ASN A 452 -27.25 12.94 5.80
C ASN A 452 -26.00 13.65 6.34
N ARG A 453 -24.80 13.28 5.85
CA ARG A 453 -23.50 13.78 6.31
C ARG A 453 -23.26 13.53 7.81
N ASP A 454 -23.84 12.45 8.33
CA ASP A 454 -23.72 12.12 9.74
C ASP A 454 -22.33 11.63 10.13
N THR A 455 -21.99 11.89 11.38
CA THR A 455 -20.79 11.41 12.04
C THR A 455 -21.19 10.77 13.37
N ILE A 456 -20.35 9.89 13.91
CA ILE A 456 -20.62 9.33 15.24
C ILE A 456 -20.70 10.45 16.30
N ALA A 457 -19.96 11.55 16.12
CA ALA A 457 -20.01 12.70 17.02
C ALA A 457 -21.37 13.44 16.98
N ASN A 458 -21.90 13.75 15.80
CA ASN A 458 -23.15 14.51 15.68
C ASN A 458 -24.37 13.68 16.10
N ILE A 459 -24.44 12.39 15.75
CA ILE A 459 -25.51 11.47 16.17
C ILE A 459 -25.61 11.47 17.70
N ASN A 460 -24.47 11.38 18.39
CA ASN A 460 -24.42 11.43 19.85
C ASN A 460 -24.78 12.78 20.44
N ALA A 461 -24.25 13.87 19.87
CA ALA A 461 -24.52 15.23 20.35
C ALA A 461 -26.02 15.55 20.28
N GLU A 462 -26.69 15.11 19.22
CA GLU A 462 -28.11 15.32 18.97
C GLU A 462 -29.00 14.21 19.57
N LYS A 463 -28.40 13.19 20.19
CA LYS A 463 -29.08 12.02 20.77
C LYS A 463 -29.99 11.31 19.77
N ARG A 464 -29.57 11.23 18.51
CA ARG A 464 -30.26 10.49 17.46
C ARG A 464 -30.00 8.98 17.58
N PRO A 465 -30.95 8.13 17.15
CA PRO A 465 -30.71 6.70 17.07
C PRO A 465 -29.61 6.40 16.03
N TYR A 466 -28.80 5.38 16.30
CA TYR A 466 -27.82 4.89 15.33
C TYR A 466 -28.49 4.16 14.17
N TYR A 467 -27.83 4.19 13.01
CA TYR A 467 -28.28 3.45 11.84
C TYR A 467 -28.18 1.95 12.08
N ARG A 468 -29.26 1.22 11.82
CA ARG A 468 -29.29 -0.23 11.96
C ARG A 468 -28.60 -0.92 10.79
N ILE A 469 -27.60 -1.74 11.07
CA ILE A 469 -26.85 -2.51 10.09
C ILE A 469 -26.35 -3.79 10.74
N LYS A 470 -26.43 -4.90 10.02
CA LYS A 470 -25.88 -6.18 10.43
C LYS A 470 -24.73 -6.58 9.52
N ILE A 471 -23.53 -6.71 10.09
CA ILE A 471 -22.30 -7.05 9.35
C ILE A 471 -21.97 -8.52 9.61
N ASP A 472 -22.37 -9.38 8.68
CA ASP A 472 -22.11 -10.83 8.72
C ASP A 472 -21.28 -11.29 7.50
N PRO A 473 -20.27 -12.16 7.68
CA PRO A 473 -19.78 -12.67 8.95
C PRO A 473 -19.10 -11.58 9.80
N LYS A 474 -19.03 -11.81 11.11
CA LYS A 474 -18.29 -10.98 12.07
C LYS A 474 -16.87 -10.71 11.53
N PRO A 475 -16.47 -9.44 11.33
CA PRO A 475 -15.13 -9.09 10.85
C PRO A 475 -14.00 -9.58 11.77
N SER A 476 -12.86 -9.96 11.19
CA SER A 476 -11.64 -10.22 11.97
C SER A 476 -11.00 -8.92 12.45
N ILE A 477 -10.05 -8.98 13.39
CA ILE A 477 -9.32 -7.78 13.83
C ILE A 477 -8.47 -7.21 12.69
N GLU A 478 -7.86 -8.08 11.90
CA GLU A 478 -7.06 -7.69 10.74
C GLU A 478 -7.93 -6.92 9.72
N ASP A 479 -9.18 -7.36 9.49
CA ASP A 479 -10.12 -6.62 8.64
C ASP A 479 -10.45 -5.25 9.24
N ILE A 480 -10.75 -5.19 10.54
CA ILE A 480 -11.14 -3.95 11.22
C ILE A 480 -10.00 -2.92 11.22
N GLU A 481 -8.75 -3.36 11.39
CA GLU A 481 -7.57 -2.50 11.33
C GLU A 481 -7.35 -1.91 9.92
N ALA A 482 -7.78 -2.62 8.88
CA ALA A 482 -7.71 -2.18 7.49
C ALA A 482 -8.92 -1.33 7.03
N PHE A 483 -9.99 -1.26 7.82
CA PHE A 483 -11.20 -0.51 7.45
C PHE A 483 -10.93 0.99 7.31
N SER A 484 -11.62 1.58 6.33
CA SER A 484 -11.66 3.03 6.14
C SER A 484 -12.36 3.73 7.32
N ALA A 485 -12.30 5.08 7.35
CA ALA A 485 -13.06 5.86 8.31
C ALA A 485 -14.60 5.68 8.18
N ASN A 486 -15.10 5.48 6.96
CA ASN A 486 -16.53 5.28 6.72
C ASN A 486 -16.97 3.88 7.19
N GLN A 487 -16.20 2.85 6.85
CA GLN A 487 -16.44 1.49 7.31
C GLN A 487 -16.38 1.37 8.83
N LEU A 488 -15.43 2.05 9.49
CA LEU A 488 -15.37 2.13 10.96
C LEU A 488 -16.60 2.82 11.56
N SER A 489 -17.17 3.83 10.87
CA SER A 489 -18.39 4.50 11.32
C SER A 489 -19.61 3.56 11.25
N TRP A 490 -19.73 2.80 10.16
CA TRP A 490 -20.75 1.76 10.03
C TRP A 490 -20.59 0.61 11.03
N LEU A 491 -19.36 0.17 11.27
CA LEU A 491 -19.06 -0.84 12.30
C LEU A 491 -19.44 -0.35 13.70
N TYR A 492 -19.21 0.93 13.99
CA TYR A 492 -19.66 1.54 15.24
C TYR A 492 -21.19 1.49 15.36
N CYS A 493 -21.92 1.83 14.29
CA CYS A 493 -23.38 1.72 14.26
C CYS A 493 -23.86 0.28 14.51
N HIS A 494 -23.26 -0.72 13.84
CA HIS A 494 -23.55 -2.15 14.04
C HIS A 494 -23.42 -2.55 15.53
N PHE A 495 -22.33 -2.19 16.18
CA PHE A 495 -22.12 -2.51 17.60
C PHE A 495 -23.08 -1.76 18.53
N ALA A 496 -23.45 -0.53 18.19
CA ALA A 496 -24.38 0.26 18.98
C ALA A 496 -25.83 -0.27 18.90
N THR A 497 -26.23 -0.88 17.77
CA THR A 497 -27.59 -1.40 17.58
C THR A 497 -27.75 -2.86 17.99
N ASP A 498 -26.82 -3.74 17.60
CA ASP A 498 -26.97 -5.18 17.76
C ASP A 498 -26.29 -5.73 19.02
N GLY A 499 -25.34 -4.98 19.60
CA GLY A 499 -24.59 -5.39 20.79
C GLY A 499 -23.48 -6.40 20.52
N ASP A 500 -23.14 -6.65 19.25
CA ASP A 500 -22.18 -7.66 18.80
C ASP A 500 -20.72 -7.38 19.18
N PHE A 501 -20.41 -6.17 19.67
CA PHE A 501 -19.11 -5.87 20.28
C PHE A 501 -18.72 -6.90 21.38
N LYS A 502 -19.72 -7.42 22.11
CA LYS A 502 -19.50 -8.40 23.19
C LYS A 502 -19.16 -9.80 22.67
N ALA A 503 -19.30 -10.06 21.38
CA ALA A 503 -18.92 -11.33 20.76
C ALA A 503 -17.41 -11.41 20.47
N TYR A 504 -16.66 -10.32 20.64
CA TYR A 504 -15.20 -10.29 20.55
C TYR A 504 -14.58 -10.70 21.90
N SER A 505 -13.42 -11.33 21.87
CA SER A 505 -12.62 -11.55 23.08
C SER A 505 -12.18 -10.21 23.67
N LEU A 506 -11.78 -10.21 24.94
CA LEU A 506 -11.34 -9.00 25.63
C LEU A 506 -10.13 -8.35 24.94
N GLU A 507 -9.17 -9.14 24.46
CA GLU A 507 -8.01 -8.66 23.69
C GLU A 507 -8.46 -7.91 22.43
N GLU A 508 -9.38 -8.51 21.68
CA GLU A 508 -9.95 -7.92 20.46
C GLU A 508 -10.74 -6.65 20.77
N GLN A 509 -11.56 -6.65 21.82
CA GLN A 509 -12.31 -5.48 22.27
C GLN A 509 -11.39 -4.30 22.62
N VAL A 510 -10.22 -4.56 23.21
CA VAL A 510 -9.22 -3.52 23.50
C VAL A 510 -8.70 -2.87 22.22
N LYS A 511 -8.33 -3.69 21.23
CA LYS A 511 -7.84 -3.19 19.93
C LYS A 511 -8.91 -2.37 19.20
N ILE A 512 -10.14 -2.88 19.14
CA ILE A 512 -11.27 -2.19 18.51
C ILE A 512 -11.55 -0.84 19.21
N ASN A 513 -11.61 -0.82 20.54
CA ASN A 513 -11.83 0.43 21.28
C ASN A 513 -10.68 1.42 21.10
N ALA A 514 -9.43 0.98 20.97
CA ALA A 514 -8.31 1.86 20.67
C ALA A 514 -8.51 2.57 19.32
N LEU A 515 -8.99 1.85 18.30
CA LEU A 515 -9.33 2.43 16.98
C LEU A 515 -10.46 3.47 17.10
N PHE A 516 -11.55 3.14 17.79
CA PHE A 516 -12.67 4.07 17.96
C PHE A 516 -12.32 5.29 18.83
N LEU A 517 -11.48 5.13 19.85
CA LEU A 517 -11.00 6.27 20.64
C LEU A 517 -10.16 7.19 19.77
N LYS A 518 -9.24 6.64 18.98
CA LYS A 518 -8.39 7.42 18.06
C LYS A 518 -9.21 8.15 17.00
N LYS A 519 -10.26 7.52 16.45
CA LYS A 519 -11.03 8.06 15.32
C LYS A 519 -12.21 8.92 15.73
N PHE A 520 -12.94 8.53 16.77
CA PHE A 520 -14.20 9.14 17.17
C PHE A 520 -14.18 9.73 18.58
N ASN A 521 -13.09 9.56 19.33
CA ASN A 521 -13.01 9.87 20.76
C ASN A 521 -14.16 9.21 21.56
N ARG A 522 -14.49 7.97 21.20
CA ARG A 522 -15.56 7.15 21.78
C ARG A 522 -15.13 5.69 21.91
N TYR A 523 -15.77 4.97 22.82
CA TYR A 523 -15.52 3.55 23.05
C TYR A 523 -16.81 2.85 23.51
N PHE A 524 -16.85 1.53 23.36
CA PHE A 524 -17.89 0.68 23.92
C PHE A 524 -17.47 0.12 25.27
N TYR A 525 -18.41 -0.04 26.19
CA TYR A 525 -18.14 -0.74 27.44
C TYR A 525 -17.73 -2.19 27.17
N TYR A 526 -16.59 -2.59 27.74
CA TYR A 526 -16.09 -3.95 27.66
C TYR A 526 -17.09 -4.96 28.22
N ALA A 527 -17.20 -6.11 27.56
CA ALA A 527 -18.00 -7.23 28.01
C ALA A 527 -17.34 -7.95 29.20
N ARG A 528 -18.15 -8.77 29.89
CA ARG A 528 -17.65 -9.67 30.91
C ARG A 528 -16.73 -10.71 30.26
N ALA A 529 -15.51 -10.84 30.78
CA ALA A 529 -14.49 -11.77 30.31
C ALA A 529 -14.25 -12.85 31.37
N SER A 530 -13.76 -14.02 30.95
CA SER A 530 -13.40 -15.07 31.89
C SER A 530 -12.13 -14.70 32.67
N THR A 531 -11.96 -15.25 33.88
CA THR A 531 -10.71 -15.03 34.65
C THR A 531 -9.47 -15.54 33.93
N GLU A 532 -9.61 -16.54 33.06
CA GLU A 532 -8.49 -17.08 32.30
C GLU A 532 -8.06 -16.13 31.18
N GLU A 533 -9.03 -15.65 30.41
CA GLU A 533 -8.83 -14.65 29.37
C GLU A 533 -8.17 -13.38 29.91
N ILE A 534 -8.55 -12.94 31.11
CA ILE A 534 -7.92 -11.80 31.79
C ILE A 534 -6.45 -12.07 32.12
N LYS A 535 -6.13 -13.29 32.59
CA LYS A 535 -4.75 -13.65 32.96
C LYS A 535 -3.84 -13.78 31.74
N THR A 536 -4.38 -14.17 30.59
CA THR A 536 -3.63 -14.41 29.35
C THR A 536 -3.61 -13.21 28.39
N LEU A 537 -4.22 -12.07 28.76
CA LEU A 537 -4.12 -10.81 28.01
C LEU A 537 -2.67 -10.47 27.69
N SER A 538 -2.41 -9.89 26.51
CA SER A 538 -1.08 -9.40 26.16
C SER A 538 -0.66 -8.22 27.06
N ASP A 539 0.65 -7.96 27.19
CA ASP A 539 1.14 -6.82 27.99
C ASP A 539 0.68 -5.48 27.41
N SER A 540 0.61 -5.38 26.07
CA SER A 540 0.12 -4.18 25.38
C SER A 540 -1.37 -3.94 25.65
N ALA A 541 -2.22 -4.97 25.53
CA ALA A 541 -3.64 -4.84 25.81
C ALA A 541 -3.92 -4.53 27.29
N ALA A 542 -3.20 -5.20 28.20
CA ALA A 542 -3.29 -4.92 29.63
C ALA A 542 -2.88 -3.47 29.96
N LYS A 543 -1.79 -2.97 29.34
CA LYS A 543 -1.38 -1.57 29.47
C LYS A 543 -2.44 -0.60 28.95
N SER A 544 -2.96 -0.81 27.75
CA SER A 544 -4.00 0.05 27.17
C SER A 544 -5.26 0.10 28.03
N LEU A 545 -5.69 -1.03 28.59
CA LEU A 545 -6.79 -1.08 29.55
C LEU A 545 -6.47 -0.24 30.79
N PHE A 546 -5.29 -0.45 31.39
CA PHE A 546 -4.87 0.27 32.59
C PHE A 546 -4.82 1.80 32.38
N ASP A 547 -4.25 2.26 31.27
CA ASP A 547 -4.14 3.69 30.94
C ASP A 547 -5.51 4.33 30.73
N HIS A 548 -6.39 3.64 30.00
CA HIS A 548 -7.76 4.08 29.78
C HIS A 548 -8.52 4.24 31.11
N PHE A 549 -8.32 3.30 32.04
CA PHE A 549 -8.94 3.33 33.37
C PHE A 549 -8.36 4.41 34.28
N SER A 550 -7.05 4.59 34.29
CA SER A 550 -6.37 5.54 35.16
C SER A 550 -6.68 6.99 34.81
N SER A 551 -6.98 7.27 33.54
CA SER A 551 -7.40 8.61 33.07
C SER A 551 -8.85 8.97 33.43
N HIS A 552 -9.67 8.00 33.86
CA HIS A 552 -11.09 8.21 34.20
C HIS A 552 -11.47 7.52 35.52
N PRO A 553 -11.16 8.11 36.70
CA PRO A 553 -11.39 7.49 38.01
C PRO A 553 -12.87 7.08 38.26
N ASP A 554 -13.82 7.88 37.77
CA ASP A 554 -15.26 7.56 37.83
C ASP A 554 -15.67 6.45 36.83
N GLY A 555 -14.87 6.24 35.78
CA GLY A 555 -15.03 5.19 34.76
C GLY A 555 -14.62 3.80 35.26
N ILE A 556 -13.65 3.73 36.18
CA ILE A 556 -13.26 2.46 36.85
C ILE A 556 -14.47 1.84 37.54
N TYR A 557 -15.27 2.65 38.27
CA TYR A 557 -16.48 2.19 38.94
C TYR A 557 -17.52 1.62 37.96
N GLN A 558 -17.67 2.25 36.78
CA GLN A 558 -18.60 1.76 35.75
C GLN A 558 -18.13 0.46 35.10
N PHE A 559 -16.82 0.30 34.88
CA PHE A 559 -16.23 -0.93 34.36
C PHE A 559 -16.38 -2.09 35.35
N ILE A 560 -15.95 -1.92 36.60
CA ILE A 560 -15.99 -2.98 37.63
C ILE A 560 -17.41 -3.33 38.09
N ARG A 561 -18.42 -2.52 37.77
CA ARG A 561 -19.80 -2.77 38.21
C ARG A 561 -20.34 -4.10 37.66
N TYR A 562 -19.90 -4.50 36.47
CA TYR A 562 -20.43 -5.67 35.76
C TYR A 562 -19.56 -6.93 35.90
N PHE A 563 -18.32 -6.80 36.40
CA PHE A 563 -17.44 -7.93 36.67
C PHE A 563 -17.69 -8.52 38.07
N THR A 564 -17.52 -9.83 38.17
CA THR A 564 -17.45 -10.54 39.45
C THR A 564 -16.17 -10.19 40.19
N MET A 565 -16.15 -10.48 41.48
CA MET A 565 -14.95 -10.26 42.30
C MET A 565 -13.75 -11.09 41.84
N ALA A 566 -13.97 -12.33 41.37
CA ALA A 566 -12.89 -13.16 40.83
C ALA A 566 -12.25 -12.54 39.57
N GLU A 567 -13.05 -11.93 38.71
CA GLU A 567 -12.57 -11.23 37.50
C GLU A 567 -11.80 -9.95 37.87
N LYS A 568 -12.28 -9.19 38.86
CA LYS A 568 -11.55 -8.01 39.38
C LYS A 568 -10.19 -8.38 39.95
N GLU A 569 -10.12 -9.49 40.70
CA GLU A 569 -8.84 -10.00 41.21
C GLU A 569 -7.91 -10.46 40.09
N ALA A 570 -8.45 -11.14 39.07
CA ALA A 570 -7.65 -11.53 37.90
C ALA A 570 -7.04 -10.32 37.19
N PHE A 571 -7.79 -9.22 37.05
CA PHE A 571 -7.28 -7.97 36.49
C PHE A 571 -6.18 -7.35 37.37
N ASN A 572 -6.40 -7.28 38.69
CA ASN A 572 -5.38 -6.78 39.62
C ASN A 572 -4.07 -7.58 39.51
N GLU A 573 -4.14 -8.92 39.46
CA GLU A 573 -2.95 -9.76 39.29
C GLU A 573 -2.30 -9.57 37.92
N ARG A 574 -3.10 -9.46 36.85
CA ARG A 574 -2.57 -9.21 35.51
C ARG A 574 -1.85 -7.87 35.41
N PHE A 575 -2.37 -6.80 36.00
CA PHE A 575 -1.75 -5.47 35.93
C PHE A 575 -0.46 -5.38 36.76
N LYS A 576 -0.32 -6.16 37.84
CA LYS A 576 0.94 -6.24 38.61
C LYS A 576 2.10 -6.79 37.79
N THR A 577 1.83 -7.61 36.77
CA THR A 577 2.89 -8.22 35.95
C THR A 577 3.30 -7.34 34.76
N VAL A 578 2.55 -6.29 34.42
CA VAL A 578 2.88 -5.36 33.32
C VAL A 578 4.01 -4.41 33.74
N GLU A 579 5.07 -4.37 32.94
CA GLU A 579 6.22 -3.51 33.16
C GLU A 579 5.84 -2.01 33.12
N GLY A 580 6.35 -1.22 34.08
CA GLY A 580 6.01 0.20 34.25
C GLY A 580 4.81 0.49 35.18
N TYR A 581 3.98 -0.50 35.51
CA TYR A 581 2.81 -0.33 36.40
C TYR A 581 2.93 -1.05 37.75
N LYS A 582 4.06 -1.74 37.98
CA LYS A 582 4.37 -2.44 39.25
C LYS A 582 4.20 -1.56 40.49
N ASP A 583 4.46 -0.25 40.35
CA ASP A 583 4.41 0.72 41.44
C ASP A 583 3.23 1.72 41.34
N ALA A 584 2.47 1.71 40.24
CA ALA A 584 1.41 2.68 39.95
C ALA A 584 0.03 2.28 40.52
N LEU A 585 0.00 1.45 41.56
CA LEU A 585 -1.21 0.83 42.10
C LEU A 585 -2.16 1.83 42.77
N HIS A 586 -2.94 2.55 41.97
CA HIS A 586 -4.38 2.57 42.20
C HIS A 586 -4.93 1.22 41.72
N THR A 587 -4.88 0.23 42.61
CA THR A 587 -5.63 -1.02 42.47
C THR A 587 -7.03 -0.73 41.96
N ILE A 588 -7.39 -1.21 40.76
CA ILE A 588 -8.76 -1.15 40.21
C ILE A 588 -9.77 -1.68 41.23
N TYR A 589 -9.33 -2.63 42.04
CA TYR A 589 -9.98 -3.01 43.28
C TYR A 589 -9.01 -2.87 44.47
N THR A 590 -9.14 -1.80 45.25
CA THR A 590 -8.44 -1.69 46.54
C THR A 590 -9.09 -2.69 47.51
N PRO A 591 -8.33 -3.51 48.26
CA PRO A 591 -8.89 -4.30 49.35
C PRO A 591 -9.80 -3.41 50.20
N LEU A 592 -11.04 -3.84 50.44
CA LEU A 592 -12.04 -3.07 51.19
C LEU A 592 -11.40 -2.43 52.43
N LYS A 593 -11.20 -1.11 52.40
CA LYS A 593 -10.74 -0.37 53.58
C LYS A 593 -11.93 -0.20 54.51
N LEU A 594 -11.66 -0.13 55.81
CA LEU A 594 -12.65 0.02 56.86
C LEU A 594 -13.71 1.12 56.57
N LEU A 595 -13.26 2.25 56.00
CA LEU A 595 -14.09 3.40 55.63
C LEU A 595 -15.05 3.13 54.45
N ASP A 596 -14.73 2.19 53.57
CA ASP A 596 -15.56 1.84 52.41
C ASP A 596 -16.61 0.79 52.77
N ILE A 597 -16.25 -0.14 53.66
CA ILE A 597 -17.16 -1.14 54.24
C ILE A 597 -18.36 -0.48 54.93
N GLN A 598 -18.10 0.60 55.67
CA GLN A 598 -19.12 1.36 56.40
C GLN A 598 -20.10 2.12 55.48
N LYS A 599 -19.79 2.28 54.19
CA LYS A 599 -20.64 2.99 53.21
C LYS A 599 -21.43 2.05 52.29
N LEU A 600 -21.26 0.74 52.42
CA LEU A 600 -21.95 -0.25 51.59
C LEU A 600 -23.47 -0.22 51.86
N LYS A 601 -24.25 0.12 50.83
CA LYS A 601 -25.73 0.07 50.87
C LYS A 601 -26.31 -1.22 50.30
N ASP A 602 -25.54 -1.95 49.50
CA ASP A 602 -25.97 -3.17 48.82
C ASP A 602 -24.79 -4.16 48.75
N GLY A 603 -24.91 -5.34 49.37
CA GLY A 603 -23.74 -6.21 49.58
C GLY A 603 -24.00 -7.70 49.61
N SER A 604 -25.08 -8.14 48.97
CA SER A 604 -25.32 -9.56 48.67
C SER A 604 -24.18 -10.19 47.85
N ASN A 605 -23.60 -9.46 46.89
CA ASN A 605 -22.48 -9.94 46.06
C ASN A 605 -21.17 -10.11 46.85
N TRP A 606 -20.83 -9.13 47.71
CA TRP A 606 -19.63 -9.18 48.56
C TRP A 606 -19.71 -10.31 49.59
N TYR A 607 -20.86 -10.41 50.25
CA TYR A 607 -21.10 -11.43 51.25
C TYR A 607 -21.04 -12.84 50.63
N THR A 608 -21.69 -13.04 49.47
CA THR A 608 -21.65 -14.31 48.74
C THR A 608 -20.23 -14.65 48.27
N TYR A 609 -19.46 -13.66 47.84
CA TYR A 609 -18.09 -13.85 47.39
C TYR A 609 -17.17 -14.34 48.51
N PHE A 610 -17.07 -13.62 49.63
CA PHE A 610 -16.20 -14.03 50.74
C PHE A 610 -16.63 -15.37 51.36
N ARG A 611 -17.93 -15.67 51.38
CA ARG A 611 -18.42 -16.98 51.85
C ARG A 611 -17.98 -18.14 50.95
N LYS A 612 -17.84 -17.90 49.64
CA LYS A 612 -17.40 -18.92 48.68
C LYS A 612 -15.87 -18.99 48.51
N ASN A 613 -15.14 -17.97 48.97
CA ASN A 613 -13.69 -17.82 48.80
C ASN A 613 -13.03 -17.49 50.17
N PRO A 614 -12.96 -18.45 51.10
CA PRO A 614 -12.47 -18.23 52.46
C PRO A 614 -11.01 -17.76 52.52
N GLU A 615 -10.19 -18.15 51.55
CA GLU A 615 -8.82 -17.69 51.39
C GLU A 615 -8.71 -16.20 51.07
N GLN A 616 -9.71 -15.61 50.42
CA GLN A 616 -9.78 -14.18 50.14
C GLN A 616 -10.29 -13.40 51.35
N TRP A 617 -11.24 -13.99 52.08
CA TRP A 617 -11.70 -13.46 53.36
C TRP A 617 -10.54 -13.33 54.37
N ALA A 618 -9.67 -14.35 54.43
CA ALA A 618 -8.50 -14.36 55.31
C ALA A 618 -7.46 -13.27 54.99
N LYS A 619 -7.48 -12.66 53.80
CA LYS A 619 -6.57 -11.56 53.43
C LYS A 619 -6.99 -10.20 54.00
N LEU A 620 -8.24 -10.03 54.42
CA LEU A 620 -8.70 -8.81 55.08
C LEU A 620 -8.15 -8.74 56.51
N ASP A 621 -7.74 -7.55 56.95
CA ASP A 621 -7.40 -7.39 58.36
C ASP A 621 -8.62 -7.59 59.27
N LYS A 622 -8.35 -7.95 60.52
CA LYS A 622 -9.38 -8.25 61.51
C LYS A 622 -10.39 -7.10 61.69
N PRO A 623 -9.98 -5.81 61.79
CA PRO A 623 -10.92 -4.69 61.83
C PRO A 623 -11.87 -4.64 60.63
N CYS A 624 -11.40 -4.91 59.42
CA CYS A 624 -12.21 -4.94 58.22
C CYS A 624 -13.19 -6.13 58.21
N GLN A 625 -12.74 -7.32 58.60
CA GLN A 625 -13.62 -8.49 58.74
C GLN A 625 -14.76 -8.26 59.75
N GLU A 626 -14.43 -7.65 60.89
CA GLU A 626 -15.38 -7.32 61.95
C GLU A 626 -16.40 -6.26 61.49
N ALA A 627 -15.93 -5.17 60.87
CA ALA A 627 -16.81 -4.14 60.33
C ALA A 627 -17.71 -4.67 59.21
N PHE A 628 -17.18 -5.55 58.34
CA PHE A 628 -17.95 -6.16 57.26
C PHE A 628 -19.06 -7.04 57.81
N ASN A 629 -18.73 -7.97 58.70
CA ASN A 629 -19.72 -8.80 59.37
C ASN A 629 -20.74 -7.95 60.14
N HIS A 630 -20.31 -6.87 60.81
CA HIS A 630 -21.22 -5.95 61.49
C HIS A 630 -22.25 -5.37 60.51
N VAL A 631 -21.81 -4.75 59.41
CA VAL A 631 -22.70 -4.17 58.38
C VAL A 631 -23.75 -5.18 57.87
N PHE A 632 -23.38 -6.45 57.66
CA PHE A 632 -24.28 -7.48 57.10
C PHE A 632 -25.05 -8.32 58.14
N THR A 633 -24.77 -8.14 59.43
CA THR A 633 -25.49 -8.82 60.52
C THR A 633 -26.43 -7.87 61.25
N THR A 634 -26.11 -6.57 61.29
CA THR A 634 -26.90 -5.52 61.96
C THR A 634 -27.59 -4.54 61.01
N GLY A 635 -27.24 -4.56 59.72
CA GLY A 635 -27.87 -3.74 58.68
C GLY A 635 -29.24 -4.27 58.22
N THR A 636 -29.77 -3.66 57.15
CA THR A 636 -31.10 -3.99 56.58
C THR A 636 -31.21 -5.46 56.14
N TYR A 637 -30.10 -6.08 55.77
CA TYR A 637 -30.02 -7.48 55.38
C TYR A 637 -29.39 -8.30 56.52
N LYS A 638 -30.04 -9.40 56.94
CA LYS A 638 -29.60 -10.24 58.07
C LYS A 638 -28.89 -11.50 57.56
N TYR A 639 -27.63 -11.38 57.17
CA TYR A 639 -26.82 -12.52 56.78
C TYR A 639 -26.11 -13.16 57.98
N THR A 640 -25.74 -14.44 57.87
CA THR A 640 -24.94 -15.14 58.90
C THR A 640 -23.51 -14.58 58.92
N PRO A 641 -22.83 -14.36 60.05
CA PRO A 641 -21.44 -13.92 60.03
C PRO A 641 -20.54 -14.91 59.25
N ILE A 642 -19.59 -14.40 58.46
CA ILE A 642 -18.53 -15.20 57.85
C ILE A 642 -17.48 -15.47 58.94
N ALA A 643 -17.04 -16.72 59.07
CA ALA A 643 -16.13 -17.14 60.14
C ALA A 643 -14.80 -16.37 60.10
N ILE A 644 -14.38 -15.81 61.24
CA ILE A 644 -13.08 -15.17 61.39
C ILE A 644 -12.03 -16.28 61.48
N THR A 645 -11.22 -16.43 60.44
CA THR A 645 -10.08 -17.35 60.41
C THR A 645 -8.84 -16.64 60.98
N TYR A 646 -8.13 -17.30 61.89
CA TYR A 646 -6.96 -16.78 62.61
C TYR A 646 -5.66 -17.31 62.05
#